data_AF-A0A925T665-F1
#
_entry.id   AF-A0A925T665-F1
#
_cell.length_a   1.000
_cell.length_b   1.000
_cell.length_c   1.000
_cell.angle_alpha   90.00
_cell.angle_beta   90.00
_cell.angle_gamma   90.00
#
_symmetry.space_group_name_H-M   'P 1'
#
loop_
_entity.id
_entity.type
_entity.pdbx_description
1 polymer ?
#
loop_
_entity_poly.entity_id
_entity_poly.type
_entity_poly.pdbx_seq_one_letter_code
_entity_poly.pdbx_strand_id
1 'polypeptide(L)'
;MPSSIIKNRTAVESTPRRASARTASWPGRAQWNEYQRARTATRFRRLGIEPGPAGECGVLASVALKVLGRDSFAEFAAVRAAGKVIWCNFDLARQLGFAVPHSNQLTAQFLDQLLSLSLRALASGEDSQGLETITMYADKYGGDGVRPALGAGRAGFLSHGNLYVKGIGFTPLFKHNDADDFAHSHGGVHLDDCLVEAVFGEVNENLFYHGSSRILAVIDQEKFVTPPSGRRIPIGIAVRTGSQLRPAHLLTRLRSRHSQLEKFIDITRVSGQLVTRTDPSTRVESPDVKATMLRIVDDHAQTAAEAFRWRMIHGALSASNMEISGAMLDLPTQSTQPRTAPVWLLKYADSIFGSEHIARAMHLAPLYRKLLRNVPETAWGKLNLGPINFREEMTAAYIKHLQVQLLSAAGLKKDVARRVQSNHAQLASSFTELIKEMSALKNRGALCVARATVEQVAVLDVFNLLGAIPGPFFANPADDHRAAIRQSLKPIFRGNRFHVAKKQTAVNALIDRFASLYRELMTVCRSYVNEFYGEPEKMSASIAARAAFENRPLECLYSHSLFSELRRAIRLYKSTGDAEVIRSVLDECITASMRSVDALLNQGDSRLLGSDGIELEMRTIDGVNYSVKAWNDAKQTRLLHVGIPVERDGNHYSTAVPGLRHLTKRHIQSLRYRFTTDGWKNFGEAGARLTKDQRNGLAIDFHLPCTVSSVGRLEGYCRMSHARKSKVRNPEECLRRYTFAIPDRHELIKLVAEPCLN
;
A
#
# COMPACT_ATOMS: atom_id res chain seq x y z
N MET A 1 26.89 -11.48 -59.41
CA MET A 1 26.37 -10.11 -59.66
C MET A 1 25.19 -10.26 -60.62
N PRO A 2 23.99 -9.68 -60.41
CA PRO A 2 23.70 -8.46 -59.65
C PRO A 2 22.44 -8.47 -58.74
N SER A 3 22.37 -7.44 -57.87
CA SER A 3 21.24 -6.63 -57.37
C SER A 3 19.84 -7.23 -57.03
N SER A 4 19.43 -7.04 -55.77
CA SER A 4 18.03 -6.70 -55.40
C SER A 4 17.99 -5.93 -54.07
N ILE A 5 17.88 -4.60 -54.13
CA ILE A 5 16.71 -3.78 -53.75
C ILE A 5 16.26 -3.98 -52.29
N ILE A 6 16.80 -3.15 -51.39
CA ILE A 6 16.24 -2.86 -50.07
C ILE A 6 15.33 -1.63 -50.22
N LYS A 7 14.02 -1.81 -50.04
CA LYS A 7 13.05 -0.71 -50.05
C LYS A 7 13.02 -0.02 -48.68
N ASN A 8 13.32 1.27 -48.71
CA ASN A 8 13.13 2.24 -47.63
C ASN A 8 11.69 2.21 -47.10
N ARG A 9 11.53 2.03 -45.78
CA ARG A 9 10.30 2.39 -45.05
C ARG A 9 10.38 3.88 -44.75
N THR A 10 9.55 4.66 -45.43
CA THR A 10 9.25 6.05 -45.11
C THR A 10 8.62 6.15 -43.72
N ALA A 11 9.26 6.91 -42.84
CA ALA A 11 8.69 7.35 -41.58
C ALA A 11 7.55 8.32 -41.90
N VAL A 12 6.32 7.92 -41.60
CA VAL A 12 5.16 8.82 -41.60
C VAL A 12 5.24 9.63 -40.31
N GLU A 13 5.69 10.87 -40.41
CA GLU A 13 5.54 11.87 -39.35
C GLU A 13 4.04 12.14 -39.16
N SER A 14 3.39 11.40 -38.27
CA SER A 14 2.06 11.73 -37.78
C SER A 14 2.18 12.91 -36.83
N THR A 15 1.93 14.11 -37.35
CA THR A 15 1.77 15.30 -36.49
C THR A 15 0.61 15.01 -35.53
N PRO A 16 0.82 15.04 -34.20
CA PRO A 16 -0.26 14.78 -33.26
C PRO A 16 -1.33 15.85 -33.45
N ARG A 17 -2.54 15.45 -33.90
CA ARG A 17 -3.72 16.32 -33.94
C ARG A 17 -3.88 16.91 -32.54
N ARG A 18 -3.70 18.24 -32.41
CA ARG A 18 -4.10 19.00 -31.22
C ARG A 18 -5.60 18.77 -31.03
N ALA A 19 -5.97 17.83 -30.17
CA ALA A 19 -7.33 17.75 -29.66
C ALA A 19 -7.61 19.11 -29.00
N SER A 20 -8.55 19.88 -29.54
CA SER A 20 -9.00 21.09 -28.87
C SER A 20 -9.48 20.66 -27.49
N ALA A 21 -8.90 21.26 -26.46
CA ALA A 21 -9.27 20.99 -25.08
C ALA A 21 -10.74 21.41 -24.90
N ARG A 22 -11.67 20.49 -25.16
CA ARG A 22 -13.05 20.62 -24.71
C ARG A 22 -12.95 20.91 -23.23
N THR A 23 -13.48 22.05 -22.80
CA THR A 23 -13.64 22.36 -21.38
C THR A 23 -14.45 21.22 -20.78
N ALA A 24 -13.75 20.30 -20.11
CA ALA A 24 -14.39 19.13 -19.51
C ALA A 24 -15.45 19.64 -18.54
N SER A 25 -16.72 19.45 -18.88
CA SER A 25 -17.83 19.82 -18.02
C SER A 25 -17.74 18.99 -16.74
N TRP A 26 -18.03 19.61 -15.60
CA TRP A 26 -18.13 18.90 -14.33
C TRP A 26 -19.18 17.77 -14.48
N PRO A 27 -18.91 16.54 -14.01
CA PRO A 27 -19.78 15.40 -14.17
C PRO A 27 -21.08 15.68 -13.42
N GLY A 28 -22.19 15.28 -14.03
CA GLY A 28 -23.45 15.22 -13.33
C GLY A 28 -23.39 14.23 -12.16
N ARG A 29 -24.28 14.40 -11.18
CA ARG A 29 -24.38 13.53 -10.00
C ARG A 29 -24.49 12.04 -10.35
N ALA A 30 -25.15 11.70 -11.47
CA ALA A 30 -25.29 10.32 -11.95
C ALA A 30 -23.94 9.70 -12.36
N GLN A 31 -23.14 10.42 -13.16
CA GLN A 31 -21.81 9.99 -13.59
C GLN A 31 -20.86 9.86 -12.39
N TRP A 32 -20.92 10.80 -11.44
CA TRP A 32 -20.16 10.70 -10.19
C TRP A 32 -20.53 9.46 -9.37
N ASN A 33 -21.83 9.15 -9.24
CA ASN A 33 -22.27 7.96 -8.53
C ASN A 33 -21.80 6.67 -9.20
N GLU A 34 -21.78 6.63 -10.54
CA GLU A 34 -21.24 5.50 -11.30
C GLU A 34 -19.73 5.32 -11.05
N TYR A 35 -18.98 6.42 -11.05
CA TYR A 35 -17.56 6.41 -10.70
C TYR A 35 -17.32 5.84 -9.29
N GLN A 36 -18.06 6.29 -8.29
CA GLN A 36 -17.93 5.80 -6.92
C GLN A 36 -18.27 4.31 -6.81
N ARG A 37 -19.27 3.83 -7.57
CA ARG A 37 -19.59 2.39 -7.66
C ARG A 37 -18.43 1.59 -8.26
N ALA A 38 -17.83 2.05 -9.36
CA ALA A 38 -16.70 1.38 -9.99
C ALA A 38 -15.47 1.31 -9.05
N ARG A 39 -15.17 2.41 -8.36
CA ARG A 39 -14.08 2.47 -7.36
C ARG A 39 -14.33 1.52 -6.19
N THR A 40 -15.57 1.49 -5.68
CA THR A 40 -15.99 0.56 -4.62
C THR A 40 -15.87 -0.90 -5.08
N ALA A 41 -16.29 -1.22 -6.31
CA ALA A 41 -16.17 -2.57 -6.86
C ALA A 41 -14.72 -3.03 -6.97
N THR A 42 -13.79 -2.16 -7.37
CA THR A 42 -12.36 -2.47 -7.38
C THR A 42 -11.81 -2.73 -5.98
N ARG A 43 -12.24 -1.95 -4.98
CA ARG A 43 -11.86 -2.17 -3.57
C ARG A 43 -12.39 -3.51 -3.04
N PHE A 44 -13.65 -3.85 -3.33
CA PHE A 44 -14.23 -5.14 -2.94
C PHE A 44 -13.53 -6.33 -3.59
N ARG A 45 -13.17 -6.23 -4.88
CA ARG A 45 -12.36 -7.26 -5.56
C ARG A 45 -11.03 -7.51 -4.84
N ARG A 46 -10.32 -6.46 -4.41
CA ARG A 46 -9.06 -6.59 -3.64
C ARG A 46 -9.26 -7.27 -2.29
N LEU A 47 -10.37 -6.99 -1.62
CA LEU A 47 -10.75 -7.63 -0.36
C LEU A 47 -11.23 -9.07 -0.56
N GLY A 48 -11.54 -9.47 -1.79
CA GLY A 48 -12.13 -10.77 -2.12
C GLY A 48 -13.54 -10.94 -1.54
N ILE A 49 -14.32 -9.87 -1.56
CA ILE A 49 -15.73 -9.85 -1.13
C ILE A 49 -16.64 -9.47 -2.30
N GLU A 50 -17.85 -10.02 -2.35
CA GLU A 50 -18.84 -9.66 -3.39
C GLU A 50 -19.62 -8.41 -2.97
N PRO A 51 -19.86 -7.44 -3.88
CA PRO A 51 -20.83 -6.36 -3.63
C PRO A 51 -22.23 -6.96 -3.47
N GLY A 52 -22.86 -6.74 -2.31
CA GLY A 52 -24.21 -7.25 -2.04
C GLY A 52 -24.76 -6.76 -0.70
N PRO A 53 -26.02 -7.08 -0.36
CA PRO A 53 -26.49 -6.90 0.99
C PRO A 53 -25.61 -7.73 1.94
N ALA A 54 -25.29 -7.15 3.09
CA ALA A 54 -24.56 -7.86 4.12
C ALA A 54 -25.30 -9.15 4.51
N GLY A 55 -24.56 -10.25 4.72
CA GLY A 55 -25.15 -11.51 5.18
C GLY A 55 -25.69 -11.42 6.62
N GLU A 56 -26.13 -12.54 7.18
CA GLU A 56 -26.76 -12.63 8.52
C GLU A 56 -25.95 -11.99 9.66
N CYS A 57 -24.62 -11.83 9.49
CA CYS A 57 -23.72 -11.20 10.48
C CYS A 57 -23.32 -9.75 10.14
N GLY A 58 -23.91 -9.11 9.13
CA GLY A 58 -23.47 -7.78 8.68
C GLY A 58 -22.19 -7.79 7.82
N VAL A 59 -21.62 -8.97 7.53
CA VAL A 59 -20.38 -9.13 6.75
C VAL A 59 -20.68 -9.77 5.38
N LEU A 60 -19.99 -9.31 4.33
CA LEU A 60 -20.16 -9.81 2.95
C LEU A 60 -19.66 -11.25 2.76
N ALA A 61 -20.08 -11.97 1.73
CA ALA A 61 -19.68 -13.37 1.51
C ALA A 61 -18.20 -13.53 1.10
N SER A 62 -17.58 -14.66 1.47
CA SER A 62 -16.19 -15.00 1.09
C SER A 62 -16.10 -15.46 -0.37
N VAL A 63 -15.27 -14.79 -1.18
CA VAL A 63 -15.06 -15.19 -2.58
C VAL A 63 -14.09 -16.37 -2.72
N ALA A 64 -13.13 -16.54 -1.79
CA ALA A 64 -12.12 -17.58 -1.90
C ALA A 64 -12.70 -19.00 -1.92
N LEU A 65 -13.71 -19.27 -1.07
CA LEU A 65 -14.38 -20.58 -1.01
C LEU A 65 -15.08 -20.94 -2.33
N LYS A 66 -15.73 -19.95 -2.95
CA LYS A 66 -16.42 -20.09 -4.23
C LYS A 66 -15.42 -20.27 -5.38
N VAL A 67 -14.38 -19.45 -5.44
CA VAL A 67 -13.40 -19.45 -6.54
C VAL A 67 -12.50 -20.68 -6.53
N LEU A 68 -12.03 -21.10 -5.36
CA LEU A 68 -11.15 -22.27 -5.26
C LEU A 68 -11.94 -23.58 -5.27
N GLY A 69 -13.22 -23.55 -4.90
CA GLY A 69 -14.08 -24.71 -4.70
C GLY A 69 -13.78 -25.46 -3.40
N ARG A 70 -14.79 -26.10 -2.81
CA ARG A 70 -14.68 -26.78 -1.49
C ARG A 70 -13.56 -27.81 -1.41
N ASP A 71 -13.29 -28.54 -2.50
CA ASP A 71 -12.21 -29.54 -2.53
C ASP A 71 -10.81 -28.95 -2.32
N SER A 72 -10.65 -27.64 -2.55
CA SER A 72 -9.41 -26.90 -2.27
C SER A 72 -9.24 -26.57 -0.80
N PHE A 73 -10.14 -27.00 0.09
CA PHE A 73 -10.05 -26.76 1.52
C PHE A 73 -10.10 -28.07 2.31
N ALA A 74 -9.53 -28.04 3.51
CA ALA A 74 -9.84 -28.97 4.59
C ALA A 74 -10.72 -28.24 5.59
N GLU A 75 -11.92 -28.76 5.82
CA GLU A 75 -12.83 -28.25 6.85
C GLU A 75 -12.32 -28.69 8.23
N PHE A 76 -12.42 -27.82 9.22
CA PHE A 76 -12.10 -28.14 10.61
C PHE A 76 -12.95 -27.31 11.56
N ALA A 77 -13.13 -27.85 12.78
CA ALA A 77 -13.89 -27.21 13.84
C ALA A 77 -13.01 -26.23 14.62
N ALA A 78 -13.56 -25.08 14.97
CA ALA A 78 -12.97 -24.12 15.90
C ALA A 78 -14.00 -23.70 16.94
N VAL A 79 -13.54 -23.27 18.10
CA VAL A 79 -14.38 -22.69 19.17
C VAL A 79 -13.93 -21.26 19.45
N ARG A 80 -14.85 -20.44 19.95
CA ARG A 80 -14.50 -19.12 20.47
C ARG A 80 -13.60 -19.27 21.69
N ALA A 81 -12.60 -18.40 21.79
CA ALA A 81 -11.68 -18.35 22.92
C ALA A 81 -11.65 -16.93 23.49
N ALA A 82 -11.53 -16.82 24.81
CA ALA A 82 -11.34 -15.52 25.46
C ALA A 82 -10.11 -14.80 24.87
N GLY A 83 -10.23 -13.48 24.72
CA GLY A 83 -9.17 -12.67 24.18
C GLY A 83 -9.45 -11.18 24.32
N LYS A 84 -8.44 -10.39 23.98
CA LYS A 84 -8.47 -8.93 24.02
C LYS A 84 -8.08 -8.38 22.65
N VAL A 85 -8.92 -7.54 22.07
CA VAL A 85 -8.56 -6.78 20.86
C VAL A 85 -7.52 -5.74 21.25
N ILE A 86 -6.30 -5.87 20.75
CA ILE A 86 -5.21 -4.93 21.04
C ILE A 86 -4.99 -3.91 19.91
N TRP A 87 -5.53 -4.19 18.73
CA TRP A 87 -5.56 -3.26 17.60
C TRP A 87 -6.67 -3.65 16.62
N CYS A 88 -7.29 -2.65 15.99
CA CYS A 88 -8.28 -2.83 14.93
C CYS A 88 -8.12 -1.73 13.87
N ASN A 89 -8.26 -2.12 12.60
CA ASN A 89 -8.37 -1.19 11.49
C ASN A 89 -9.83 -0.79 11.26
N PHE A 90 -10.24 0.35 11.80
CA PHE A 90 -11.61 0.88 11.69
C PHE A 90 -12.04 1.12 10.24
N ASP A 91 -11.14 1.67 9.41
CA ASP A 91 -11.46 1.94 8.01
C ASP A 91 -11.67 0.64 7.25
N LEU A 92 -10.87 -0.40 7.52
CA LEU A 92 -11.02 -1.73 6.93
C LEU A 92 -12.30 -2.44 7.41
N ALA A 93 -12.58 -2.37 8.71
CA ALA A 93 -13.79 -2.93 9.30
C ALA A 93 -15.04 -2.36 8.61
N ARG A 94 -15.07 -1.05 8.35
CA ARG A 94 -16.19 -0.40 7.66
C ARG A 94 -16.36 -0.87 6.22
N GLN A 95 -15.28 -1.13 5.48
CA GLN A 95 -15.35 -1.65 4.09
C GLN A 95 -15.85 -3.09 4.05
N LEU A 96 -15.58 -3.86 5.11
CA LEU A 96 -16.04 -5.24 5.24
C LEU A 96 -17.50 -5.35 5.72
N GLY A 97 -18.13 -4.23 6.08
CA GLY A 97 -19.53 -4.16 6.50
C GLY A 97 -19.75 -4.14 8.01
N PHE A 98 -18.69 -4.14 8.84
CA PHE A 98 -18.85 -4.04 10.29
C PHE A 98 -19.52 -2.73 10.69
N ALA A 99 -20.30 -2.77 11.78
CA ALA A 99 -20.99 -1.62 12.33
C ALA A 99 -20.01 -0.72 13.11
N VAL A 100 -19.11 -0.05 12.39
CA VAL A 100 -18.08 0.79 12.98
C VAL A 100 -18.68 2.13 13.43
N PRO A 101 -18.60 2.48 14.73
CA PRO A 101 -19.05 3.77 15.24
C PRO A 101 -18.39 4.94 14.51
N HIS A 102 -19.12 6.06 14.35
CA HIS A 102 -18.59 7.27 13.72
C HIS A 102 -17.40 7.88 14.47
N SER A 103 -17.26 7.61 15.76
CA SER A 103 -16.13 8.07 16.57
C SER A 103 -14.82 7.29 16.32
N ASN A 104 -14.86 6.17 15.59
CA ASN A 104 -13.75 5.20 15.51
C ASN A 104 -13.24 4.79 16.91
N GLN A 105 -14.17 4.55 17.84
CA GLN A 105 -13.91 3.99 19.16
C GLN A 105 -14.45 2.56 19.26
N LEU A 106 -13.81 1.73 20.08
CA LEU A 106 -14.26 0.38 20.38
C LEU A 106 -15.43 0.42 21.37
N THR A 107 -16.64 0.70 20.88
CA THR A 107 -17.88 0.50 21.66
C THR A 107 -18.05 -0.96 22.03
N ALA A 108 -18.78 -1.27 23.11
CA ALA A 108 -19.02 -2.65 23.56
C ALA A 108 -19.58 -3.55 22.44
N GLN A 109 -20.54 -3.06 21.66
CA GLN A 109 -21.13 -3.81 20.55
C GLN A 109 -20.12 -4.13 19.43
N PHE A 110 -19.32 -3.14 19.02
CA PHE A 110 -18.31 -3.36 18.00
C PHE A 110 -17.16 -4.24 18.50
N LEU A 111 -16.78 -4.11 19.78
CA LEU A 111 -15.81 -4.98 20.43
C LEU A 111 -16.27 -6.43 20.45
N ASP A 112 -17.54 -6.70 20.77
CA ASP A 112 -18.12 -8.04 20.74
C ASP A 112 -18.07 -8.67 19.33
N GLN A 113 -18.40 -7.89 18.29
CA GLN A 113 -18.25 -8.33 16.90
C GLN A 113 -16.81 -8.75 16.59
N LEU A 114 -15.81 -7.99 17.02
CA LEU A 114 -14.40 -8.32 16.79
C LEU A 114 -13.95 -9.54 17.63
N LEU A 115 -14.41 -9.67 18.87
CA LEU A 115 -14.07 -10.79 19.75
C LEU A 115 -14.71 -12.10 19.31
N SER A 116 -15.79 -12.06 18.51
CA SER A 116 -16.31 -13.25 17.82
C SER A 116 -15.28 -13.93 16.90
N LEU A 117 -14.24 -13.19 16.49
CA LEU A 117 -13.13 -13.66 15.65
C LEU A 117 -11.95 -14.22 16.46
N SER A 118 -12.04 -14.20 17.79
CA SER A 118 -11.06 -14.85 18.68
C SER A 118 -11.32 -16.35 18.70
N LEU A 119 -10.66 -17.08 17.81
CA LEU A 119 -10.92 -18.50 17.55
C LEU A 119 -9.74 -19.39 17.96
N ARG A 120 -10.06 -20.66 18.24
CA ARG A 120 -9.12 -21.75 18.46
C ARG A 120 -9.59 -23.00 17.73
N ALA A 121 -8.74 -23.59 16.90
CA ALA A 121 -8.98 -24.87 16.27
C ALA A 121 -9.06 -25.99 17.33
N LEU A 122 -10.02 -26.89 17.17
CA LEU A 122 -10.11 -28.12 17.94
C LEU A 122 -9.14 -29.16 17.34
N ALA A 123 -8.42 -29.86 18.22
CA ALA A 123 -7.65 -31.03 17.81
C ALA A 123 -8.59 -32.17 17.38
N SER A 124 -8.08 -33.10 16.59
CA SER A 124 -8.85 -34.26 16.15
C SER A 124 -9.33 -35.08 17.36
N GLY A 125 -10.65 -35.23 17.51
CA GLY A 125 -11.27 -35.95 18.63
C GLY A 125 -11.38 -35.16 19.94
N GLU A 126 -11.00 -33.88 19.95
CA GLU A 126 -11.22 -32.99 21.10
C GLU A 126 -12.71 -32.64 21.25
N ASP A 127 -13.26 -32.77 22.46
CA ASP A 127 -14.61 -32.31 22.79
C ASP A 127 -14.65 -30.76 22.85
N SER A 128 -15.70 -30.15 22.30
CA SER A 128 -15.90 -28.70 22.37
C SER A 128 -16.23 -28.21 23.79
N GLN A 129 -16.46 -29.10 24.75
CA GLN A 129 -16.81 -28.80 26.13
C GLN A 129 -18.09 -27.95 26.24
N GLY A 130 -19.05 -28.22 25.34
CA GLY A 130 -20.31 -27.47 25.26
C GLY A 130 -20.20 -26.10 24.59
N LEU A 131 -19.02 -25.68 24.11
CA LEU A 131 -18.87 -24.46 23.34
C LEU A 131 -19.44 -24.62 21.93
N GLU A 132 -20.01 -23.53 21.41
CA GLU A 132 -20.44 -23.42 20.02
C GLU A 132 -19.25 -23.66 19.08
N THR A 133 -19.43 -24.60 18.15
CA THR A 133 -18.42 -24.92 17.14
C THR A 133 -18.67 -24.14 15.86
N ILE A 134 -17.60 -23.55 15.34
CA ILE A 134 -17.57 -22.78 14.09
C ILE A 134 -16.75 -23.57 13.08
N THR A 135 -17.33 -23.83 11.91
CA THR A 135 -16.62 -24.47 10.80
C THR A 135 -15.69 -23.47 10.12
N MET A 136 -14.43 -23.84 9.99
CA MET A 136 -13.39 -23.08 9.29
C MET A 136 -12.77 -23.90 8.15
N TYR A 137 -12.12 -23.20 7.22
CA TYR A 137 -11.64 -23.79 5.96
C TYR A 137 -10.15 -23.52 5.75
N ALA A 138 -9.30 -24.52 5.98
CA ALA A 138 -7.86 -24.41 5.71
C ALA A 138 -7.62 -24.67 4.22
N ASP A 139 -7.02 -23.72 3.51
CA ASP A 139 -6.79 -23.81 2.06
C ASP A 139 -5.58 -24.68 1.71
N LYS A 140 -5.77 -25.52 0.69
CA LYS A 140 -4.77 -26.43 0.14
C LYS A 140 -3.98 -25.74 -0.96
N TYR A 141 -2.67 -25.68 -0.80
CA TYR A 141 -1.77 -25.11 -1.80
C TYR A 141 -0.40 -25.78 -1.77
N GLY A 142 0.38 -25.60 -2.84
CA GLY A 142 1.72 -26.18 -2.96
C GLY A 142 2.77 -25.14 -3.40
N GLY A 143 3.95 -25.61 -3.77
CA GLY A 143 5.07 -24.75 -4.16
C GLY A 143 6.32 -25.04 -3.32
N ASP A 144 7.43 -24.41 -3.70
CA ASP A 144 8.69 -24.54 -2.98
C ASP A 144 8.55 -23.94 -1.57
N GLY A 145 9.12 -24.62 -0.56
CA GLY A 145 9.03 -24.23 0.84
C GLY A 145 7.71 -24.58 1.56
N VAL A 146 6.71 -25.15 0.86
CA VAL A 146 5.44 -25.57 1.50
C VAL A 146 5.53 -26.98 2.09
N ARG A 147 6.38 -27.85 1.53
CA ARG A 147 6.56 -29.23 2.03
C ARG A 147 7.22 -29.24 3.42
N PRO A 148 6.82 -30.14 4.32
CA PRO A 148 5.86 -31.24 4.15
C PRO A 148 4.38 -30.84 4.26
N ALA A 149 4.06 -29.60 4.64
CA ALA A 149 2.68 -29.14 4.79
C ALA A 149 1.91 -29.22 3.47
N LEU A 150 0.59 -29.26 3.59
CA LEU A 150 -0.33 -29.42 2.45
C LEU A 150 -1.12 -28.14 2.13
N GLY A 151 -0.76 -27.04 2.77
CA GLY A 151 -1.45 -25.75 2.70
C GLY A 151 -1.36 -25.00 4.03
N ALA A 152 -2.46 -24.37 4.42
CA ALA A 152 -2.50 -23.56 5.64
C ALA A 152 -2.49 -24.39 6.91
N GLY A 153 -1.30 -24.63 7.49
CA GLY A 153 -1.15 -25.44 8.71
C GLY A 153 -1.59 -24.78 10.02
N ARG A 154 -1.76 -23.46 10.05
CA ARG A 154 -2.09 -22.71 11.29
C ARG A 154 -3.10 -21.57 11.10
N ALA A 155 -3.89 -21.67 10.04
CA ALA A 155 -4.83 -20.63 9.67
C ALA A 155 -5.97 -21.20 8.81
N GLY A 156 -7.10 -20.50 8.79
CA GLY A 156 -8.24 -20.89 7.96
C GLY A 156 -9.15 -19.71 7.65
N PHE A 157 -9.93 -19.86 6.58
CA PHE A 157 -10.99 -18.94 6.21
C PHE A 157 -12.24 -19.17 7.04
N LEU A 158 -12.95 -18.08 7.33
CA LEU A 158 -14.37 -18.10 7.67
C LEU A 158 -15.22 -18.17 6.39
N SER A 159 -16.48 -18.58 6.53
CA SER A 159 -17.45 -18.62 5.44
C SER A 159 -17.82 -17.22 4.90
N HIS A 160 -17.51 -16.17 5.66
CA HIS A 160 -17.86 -14.79 5.37
C HIS A 160 -16.64 -13.85 5.51
N GLY A 161 -16.78 -12.66 4.93
CA GLY A 161 -15.86 -11.53 4.93
C GLY A 161 -14.52 -11.77 4.24
N ASN A 162 -14.35 -12.94 3.63
CA ASN A 162 -13.06 -13.45 3.19
C ASN A 162 -11.99 -13.34 4.30
N LEU A 163 -12.44 -13.55 5.55
CA LEU A 163 -11.63 -13.41 6.74
C LEU A 163 -10.78 -14.67 6.92
N TYR A 164 -9.47 -14.48 7.02
CA TYR A 164 -8.47 -15.52 7.21
C TYR A 164 -7.80 -15.34 8.56
N VAL A 165 -8.04 -16.27 9.48
CA VAL A 165 -7.60 -16.13 10.86
C VAL A 165 -6.33 -16.94 11.07
N LYS A 166 -5.22 -16.25 11.38
CA LYS A 166 -3.88 -16.85 11.59
C LYS A 166 -3.61 -17.00 13.08
N GLY A 167 -2.96 -18.11 13.48
CA GLY A 167 -2.57 -18.37 14.88
C GLY A 167 -3.61 -19.12 15.70
N ILE A 168 -4.60 -19.70 15.03
CA ILE A 168 -5.73 -20.42 15.65
C ILE A 168 -5.36 -21.80 16.23
N GLY A 169 -4.12 -22.27 16.07
CA GLY A 169 -3.71 -23.65 16.34
C GLY A 169 -3.55 -24.45 15.05
N PHE A 170 -3.25 -25.75 15.19
CA PHE A 170 -3.02 -26.62 14.03
C PHE A 170 -4.30 -26.93 13.26
N THR A 171 -4.18 -26.95 11.95
CA THR A 171 -5.24 -27.40 11.04
C THR A 171 -4.95 -28.82 10.55
N PRO A 172 -5.91 -29.49 9.88
CA PRO A 172 -5.65 -30.80 9.25
C PRO A 172 -4.55 -30.79 8.17
N LEU A 173 -4.17 -29.61 7.66
CA LEU A 173 -3.13 -29.45 6.65
C LEU A 173 -1.73 -29.27 7.24
N PHE A 174 -1.63 -29.12 8.56
CA PHE A 174 -0.35 -29.14 9.24
C PHE A 174 0.29 -30.51 9.14
N LYS A 175 1.49 -30.54 8.57
CA LYS A 175 2.42 -31.66 8.63
C LYS A 175 3.75 -31.05 9.00
N HIS A 176 4.41 -31.59 10.01
CA HIS A 176 5.68 -31.07 10.45
C HIS A 176 6.61 -32.24 10.76
N ASN A 177 7.75 -32.22 10.09
CA ASN A 177 8.83 -33.18 10.26
C ASN A 177 10.19 -32.47 10.32
N ASP A 178 10.20 -31.14 10.47
CA ASP A 178 11.39 -30.31 10.52
C ASP A 178 11.60 -29.81 11.95
N ALA A 179 12.54 -30.42 12.67
CA ALA A 179 12.83 -30.08 14.06
C ALA A 179 13.36 -28.64 14.23
N ASP A 180 13.85 -28.01 13.15
CA ASP A 180 14.48 -26.68 13.20
C ASP A 180 13.47 -25.53 12.99
N ASP A 181 12.24 -25.82 12.56
CA ASP A 181 11.20 -24.81 12.30
C ASP A 181 10.26 -24.61 13.51
N PHE A 182 10.83 -24.08 14.59
CA PHE A 182 10.07 -23.74 15.81
C PHE A 182 8.94 -22.74 15.54
N ALA A 183 9.12 -21.81 14.60
CA ALA A 183 8.14 -20.75 14.35
C ALA A 183 6.79 -21.27 13.87
N HIS A 184 6.73 -22.49 13.31
CA HIS A 184 5.49 -23.14 12.87
C HIS A 184 5.11 -24.35 13.73
N SER A 185 5.99 -24.81 14.62
CA SER A 185 5.84 -26.08 15.36
C SER A 185 4.81 -26.07 16.48
N HIS A 186 4.12 -24.95 16.71
CA HIS A 186 3.19 -24.77 17.84
C HIS A 186 1.80 -24.23 17.44
N GLY A 187 1.53 -24.02 16.13
CA GLY A 187 0.21 -23.61 15.62
C GLY A 187 -0.23 -22.16 15.94
N GLY A 188 0.52 -21.46 16.79
CA GLY A 188 0.36 -20.04 17.09
C GLY A 188 1.13 -19.13 16.11
N VAL A 189 0.97 -17.82 16.26
CA VAL A 189 1.78 -16.79 15.57
C VAL A 189 2.33 -15.86 16.63
N HIS A 190 3.62 -15.50 16.56
CA HIS A 190 4.20 -14.57 17.51
C HIS A 190 3.49 -13.20 17.42
N LEU A 191 3.30 -12.56 18.57
CA LEU A 191 2.55 -11.32 18.63
C LEU A 191 3.23 -10.20 17.82
N ASP A 192 4.55 -10.15 17.76
CA ASP A 192 5.27 -9.19 16.92
C ASP A 192 5.04 -9.45 15.42
N ASP A 193 5.00 -10.71 14.97
CA ASP A 193 4.63 -11.04 13.58
C ASP A 193 3.22 -10.56 13.23
N CYS A 194 2.24 -10.71 14.14
CA CYS A 194 0.88 -10.18 13.94
C CYS A 194 0.88 -8.66 13.73
N LEU A 195 1.65 -7.94 14.56
CA LEU A 195 1.74 -6.48 14.50
C LEU A 195 2.51 -5.99 13.26
N VAL A 196 3.58 -6.68 12.88
CA VAL A 196 4.32 -6.37 11.64
C VAL A 196 3.43 -6.59 10.41
N GLU A 197 2.65 -7.68 10.38
CA GLU A 197 1.70 -7.93 9.29
C GLU A 197 0.59 -6.87 9.24
N ALA A 198 0.15 -6.35 10.39
CA ALA A 198 -0.78 -5.23 10.46
C ALA A 198 -0.20 -3.93 9.90
N VAL A 199 1.04 -3.58 10.29
CA VAL A 199 1.75 -2.41 9.78
C VAL A 199 1.96 -2.52 8.27
N PHE A 200 2.60 -3.59 7.81
CA PHE A 200 2.95 -3.71 6.39
C PHE A 200 1.73 -3.93 5.49
N GLY A 201 0.63 -4.49 6.01
CA GLY A 201 -0.64 -4.58 5.30
C GLY A 201 -1.12 -3.20 4.81
N GLU A 202 -1.10 -2.22 5.71
CA GLU A 202 -1.49 -0.84 5.39
C GLU A 202 -0.39 -0.06 4.66
N VAL A 203 0.88 -0.28 5.00
CA VAL A 203 2.01 0.34 4.26
C VAL A 203 1.93 -0.03 2.79
N ASN A 204 1.63 -1.30 2.48
CA ASN A 204 1.54 -1.74 1.11
C ASN A 204 0.30 -1.18 0.41
N GLU A 205 -0.84 -1.11 1.10
CA GLU A 205 -2.04 -0.45 0.58
C GLU A 205 -1.79 1.03 0.25
N ASN A 206 -0.95 1.71 1.04
CA ASN A 206 -0.61 3.11 0.83
C ASN A 206 0.41 3.35 -0.30
N LEU A 207 1.27 2.37 -0.60
CA LEU A 207 2.45 2.56 -1.46
C LEU A 207 2.39 1.80 -2.79
N PHE A 208 1.73 0.65 -2.82
CA PHE A 208 1.71 -0.24 -3.98
C PHE A 208 0.38 -0.18 -4.69
N TYR A 209 0.44 -0.22 -6.01
CA TYR A 209 -0.75 -0.16 -6.83
C TYR A 209 -1.70 -1.32 -6.55
N HIS A 210 -1.17 -2.54 -6.40
CA HIS A 210 -1.96 -3.74 -6.09
C HIS A 210 -2.19 -3.95 -4.58
N GLY A 211 -1.56 -3.15 -3.71
CA GLY A 211 -1.70 -3.29 -2.26
C GLY A 211 -1.17 -4.62 -1.70
N SER A 212 -1.83 -5.12 -0.67
CA SER A 212 -1.52 -6.40 -0.03
C SER A 212 -2.71 -6.97 0.74
N SER A 213 -2.57 -8.16 1.30
CA SER A 213 -3.44 -8.62 2.38
C SER A 213 -3.35 -7.70 3.60
N ARG A 214 -4.48 -7.40 4.23
CA ARG A 214 -4.57 -6.42 5.34
C ARG A 214 -5.06 -7.07 6.61
N ILE A 215 -4.66 -6.56 7.77
CA ILE A 215 -5.14 -7.04 9.08
C ILE A 215 -6.33 -6.18 9.52
N LEU A 216 -7.45 -6.84 9.80
CA LEU A 216 -8.64 -6.25 10.40
C LEU A 216 -8.44 -6.02 11.89
N ALA A 217 -7.96 -7.05 12.61
CA ALA A 217 -7.77 -7.01 14.04
C ALA A 217 -6.62 -7.91 14.49
N VAL A 218 -5.96 -7.49 15.58
CA VAL A 218 -5.02 -8.32 16.34
C VAL A 218 -5.63 -8.60 17.70
N ILE A 219 -5.73 -9.88 18.05
CA ILE A 219 -6.35 -10.35 19.30
C ILE A 219 -5.33 -11.12 20.11
N ASP A 220 -5.13 -10.70 21.36
CA ASP A 220 -4.29 -11.39 22.34
C ASP A 220 -5.15 -12.35 23.17
N GLN A 221 -4.83 -13.64 23.12
CA GLN A 221 -5.50 -14.68 23.94
C GLN A 221 -4.71 -15.00 25.23
N GLU A 222 -3.76 -14.13 25.61
CA GLU A 222 -2.89 -14.29 26.78
C GLU A 222 -2.04 -15.57 26.77
N LYS A 223 -1.80 -16.11 25.57
CA LYS A 223 -1.01 -17.32 25.36
C LYS A 223 0.44 -17.00 25.03
N PHE A 224 1.30 -17.98 25.31
CA PHE A 224 2.74 -17.89 25.08
C PHE A 224 3.27 -19.23 24.58
N VAL A 225 4.38 -19.18 23.86
CA VAL A 225 5.18 -20.35 23.51
C VAL A 225 6.58 -20.20 24.11
N THR A 226 7.21 -21.33 24.38
CA THR A 226 8.54 -21.36 24.99
C THR A 226 9.48 -22.13 24.05
N PRO A 227 10.37 -21.43 23.31
CA PRO A 227 11.42 -22.07 22.54
C PRO A 227 12.43 -22.77 23.46
N PRO A 228 13.35 -23.60 22.91
CA PRO A 228 14.40 -24.26 23.69
C PRO A 228 15.28 -23.31 24.54
N SER A 229 15.34 -22.03 24.19
CA SER A 229 16.03 -21.01 24.99
C SER A 229 15.32 -20.63 26.31
N GLY A 230 14.12 -21.17 26.57
CA GLY A 230 13.34 -20.94 27.79
C GLY A 230 12.59 -19.61 27.84
N ARG A 231 12.81 -18.70 26.89
CA ARG A 231 12.17 -17.38 26.87
C ARG A 231 10.71 -17.48 26.42
N ARG A 232 9.75 -17.13 27.27
CA ARG A 232 8.33 -17.01 26.86
C ARG A 232 8.15 -15.95 25.77
N ILE A 233 7.54 -16.34 24.66
CA ILE A 233 7.19 -15.47 23.54
C ILE A 233 5.65 -15.38 23.47
N PRO A 234 5.05 -14.19 23.55
CA PRO A 234 3.61 -14.05 23.43
C PRO A 234 3.15 -14.40 22.01
N ILE A 235 2.02 -15.08 21.92
CA ILE A 235 1.36 -15.39 20.64
C ILE A 235 0.00 -14.70 20.56
N GLY A 236 -0.47 -14.47 19.34
CA GLY A 236 -1.76 -13.83 19.10
C GLY A 236 -2.47 -14.36 17.87
N ILE A 237 -3.66 -13.82 17.65
CA ILE A 237 -4.47 -14.02 16.46
C ILE A 237 -4.33 -12.80 15.56
N ALA A 238 -4.04 -13.03 14.28
CA ALA A 238 -4.13 -12.02 13.24
C ALA A 238 -5.33 -12.34 12.35
N VAL A 239 -6.34 -11.47 12.37
CA VAL A 239 -7.50 -11.56 11.49
C VAL A 239 -7.18 -10.83 10.20
N ARG A 240 -6.88 -11.57 9.14
CA ARG A 240 -6.47 -11.05 7.84
C ARG A 240 -7.62 -11.05 6.84
N THR A 241 -7.59 -10.13 5.90
CA THR A 241 -8.49 -10.09 4.73
C THR A 241 -7.68 -9.74 3.47
N GLY A 242 -8.34 -9.74 2.31
CA GLY A 242 -7.71 -9.69 0.99
C GLY A 242 -8.00 -10.97 0.22
N SER A 243 -7.88 -10.91 -1.12
CA SER A 243 -8.22 -12.05 -1.99
C SER A 243 -7.51 -13.33 -1.58
N GLN A 244 -6.23 -13.21 -1.20
CA GLN A 244 -5.36 -14.32 -0.80
C GLN A 244 -5.29 -15.45 -1.84
N LEU A 245 -5.63 -15.15 -3.10
CA LEU A 245 -5.56 -16.09 -4.21
C LEU A 245 -4.13 -16.17 -4.74
N ARG A 246 -3.42 -17.21 -4.35
CA ARG A 246 -1.99 -17.42 -4.65
C ARG A 246 -1.74 -18.22 -5.93
N PRO A 247 -0.60 -18.01 -6.61
CA PRO A 247 -0.04 -18.97 -7.56
C PRO A 247 0.05 -20.39 -7.00
N ALA A 248 0.39 -20.52 -5.71
CA ALA A 248 0.47 -21.79 -4.99
C ALA A 248 -0.80 -22.66 -5.05
N HIS A 249 -2.00 -22.06 -5.18
CA HIS A 249 -3.25 -22.83 -5.32
C HIS A 249 -3.30 -23.67 -6.59
N LEU A 250 -2.63 -23.22 -7.66
CA LEU A 250 -2.52 -23.95 -8.93
C LEU A 250 -1.36 -24.96 -8.91
N LEU A 251 -0.43 -24.82 -7.96
CA LEU A 251 0.70 -25.73 -7.77
C LEU A 251 0.39 -26.92 -6.85
N THR A 252 -0.76 -26.93 -6.16
CA THR A 252 -1.17 -28.04 -5.29
C THR A 252 -1.09 -29.41 -5.98
N ARG A 253 -0.70 -30.44 -5.20
CA ARG A 253 -0.65 -31.83 -5.65
C ARG A 253 -1.89 -32.64 -5.27
N LEU A 254 -2.73 -32.07 -4.42
CA LEU A 254 -3.97 -32.71 -4.01
C LEU A 254 -4.95 -32.66 -5.19
N ARG A 255 -5.57 -33.81 -5.47
CA ARG A 255 -6.58 -33.92 -6.53
C ARG A 255 -7.78 -33.05 -6.17
N SER A 256 -8.35 -32.41 -7.18
CA SER A 256 -9.50 -31.53 -7.10
C SER A 256 -10.46 -31.90 -8.23
N ARG A 257 -11.77 -31.79 -8.01
CA ARG A 257 -12.77 -31.99 -9.07
C ARG A 257 -12.65 -30.94 -10.18
N HIS A 258 -12.37 -29.69 -9.81
CA HIS A 258 -12.11 -28.62 -10.78
C HIS A 258 -10.75 -28.82 -11.46
N SER A 259 -10.73 -28.65 -12.78
CA SER A 259 -9.50 -28.62 -13.55
C SER A 259 -8.65 -27.42 -13.16
N GLN A 260 -7.34 -27.50 -13.42
CA GLN A 260 -6.45 -26.37 -13.12
C GLN A 260 -6.74 -25.14 -13.97
N LEU A 261 -7.19 -25.35 -15.21
CA LEU A 261 -7.55 -24.28 -16.13
C LEU A 261 -8.78 -23.52 -15.63
N GLU A 262 -9.84 -24.21 -15.21
CA GLU A 262 -11.03 -23.57 -14.63
C GLU A 262 -10.68 -22.72 -13.41
N LYS A 263 -9.90 -23.28 -12.48
CA LYS A 263 -9.41 -22.52 -11.31
C LYS A 263 -8.61 -21.29 -11.73
N PHE A 264 -7.72 -21.41 -12.71
CA PHE A 264 -6.95 -20.27 -13.20
C PHE A 264 -7.87 -19.19 -13.78
N ILE A 265 -8.86 -19.57 -14.59
CA ILE A 265 -9.84 -18.63 -15.17
C ILE A 265 -10.65 -17.95 -14.06
N ASP A 266 -11.11 -18.70 -13.05
CA ASP A 266 -11.95 -18.14 -11.99
C ASP A 266 -11.15 -17.20 -11.07
N ILE A 267 -9.93 -17.60 -10.71
CA ILE A 267 -8.98 -16.77 -9.97
C ILE A 267 -8.68 -15.47 -10.72
N THR A 268 -8.39 -15.55 -12.02
CA THR A 268 -8.02 -14.37 -12.84
C THR A 268 -9.22 -13.48 -13.14
N ARG A 269 -10.43 -14.04 -13.23
CA ARG A 269 -11.67 -13.26 -13.37
C ARG A 269 -11.94 -12.42 -12.13
N VAL A 270 -11.88 -13.03 -10.95
CA VAL A 270 -12.17 -12.33 -9.68
C VAL A 270 -11.10 -11.30 -9.35
N SER A 271 -9.83 -11.61 -9.62
CA SER A 271 -8.73 -10.66 -9.44
C SER A 271 -8.69 -9.55 -10.51
N GLY A 272 -9.51 -9.65 -11.57
CA GLY A 272 -9.59 -8.65 -12.64
C GLY A 272 -8.47 -8.71 -13.67
N GLN A 273 -7.77 -9.84 -13.77
CA GLN A 273 -6.66 -10.06 -14.71
C GLN A 273 -7.05 -10.84 -15.96
N LEU A 274 -8.22 -11.49 -15.97
CA LEU A 274 -8.69 -12.30 -17.10
C LEU A 274 -8.83 -11.44 -18.36
N VAL A 275 -8.07 -11.79 -19.39
CA VAL A 275 -8.21 -11.24 -20.74
C VAL A 275 -9.09 -12.19 -21.54
N THR A 276 -10.11 -11.65 -22.22
CA THR A 276 -10.96 -12.40 -23.14
C THR A 276 -10.71 -11.96 -24.58
N ARG A 277 -11.03 -12.84 -25.52
CA ARG A 277 -11.01 -12.56 -26.95
C ARG A 277 -12.32 -13.03 -27.59
N THR A 278 -12.84 -12.22 -28.49
CA THR A 278 -14.05 -12.54 -29.24
C THR A 278 -13.66 -13.26 -30.53
N ASP A 279 -14.18 -14.46 -30.73
CA ASP A 279 -14.02 -15.17 -32.00
C ASP A 279 -14.78 -14.40 -33.11
N PRO A 280 -14.10 -13.99 -34.21
CA PRO A 280 -14.75 -13.20 -35.26
C PRO A 280 -15.90 -13.94 -35.95
N SER A 281 -15.83 -15.27 -36.03
CA SER A 281 -16.79 -16.11 -36.74
C SER A 281 -18.03 -16.42 -35.90
N THR A 282 -17.84 -16.73 -34.61
CA THR A 282 -18.93 -17.14 -33.71
C THR A 282 -19.42 -16.02 -32.79
N ARG A 283 -18.67 -14.92 -32.69
CA ARG A 283 -18.84 -13.84 -31.71
C ARG A 283 -18.83 -14.31 -30.25
N VAL A 284 -18.36 -15.53 -29.99
CA VAL A 284 -18.25 -16.09 -28.65
C VAL A 284 -16.97 -15.57 -28.00
N GLU A 285 -17.08 -15.06 -26.78
CA GLU A 285 -15.92 -14.73 -25.96
C GLU A 285 -15.26 -15.99 -25.41
N SER A 286 -13.94 -16.04 -25.51
CA SER A 286 -13.11 -17.10 -24.97
C SER A 286 -11.98 -16.51 -24.12
N PRO A 287 -11.55 -17.20 -23.04
CA PRO A 287 -10.35 -16.81 -22.31
C PRO A 287 -9.11 -16.79 -23.22
N ASP A 288 -8.35 -15.71 -23.14
CA ASP A 288 -7.00 -15.63 -23.70
C ASP A 288 -5.99 -15.90 -22.58
N VAL A 289 -5.59 -17.16 -22.44
CA VAL A 289 -4.78 -17.61 -21.29
C VAL A 289 -3.37 -17.04 -21.34
N LYS A 290 -2.77 -16.93 -22.53
CA LYS A 290 -1.44 -16.33 -22.69
C LYS A 290 -1.47 -14.83 -22.39
N ALA A 291 -2.44 -14.08 -22.93
CA ALA A 291 -2.58 -12.65 -22.64
C ALA A 291 -2.89 -12.40 -21.16
N THR A 292 -3.73 -13.24 -20.54
CA THR A 292 -3.99 -13.22 -19.10
C THR A 292 -2.70 -13.42 -18.30
N MET A 293 -1.85 -14.39 -18.69
CA MET A 293 -0.58 -14.63 -18.01
C MET A 293 0.42 -13.47 -18.21
N LEU A 294 0.44 -12.84 -19.39
CA LEU A 294 1.24 -11.65 -19.64
C LEU A 294 0.76 -10.45 -18.81
N ARG A 295 -0.55 -10.30 -18.60
CA ARG A 295 -1.09 -9.31 -17.65
C ARG A 295 -0.63 -9.58 -16.22
N ILE A 296 -0.70 -10.83 -15.76
CA ILE A 296 -0.16 -11.22 -14.44
C ILE A 296 1.34 -10.86 -14.32
N VAL A 297 2.12 -11.11 -15.37
CA VAL A 297 3.54 -10.73 -15.42
C VAL A 297 3.73 -9.22 -15.31
N ASP A 298 2.96 -8.42 -16.05
CA ASP A 298 3.01 -6.96 -15.99
C ASP A 298 2.67 -6.40 -14.59
N ASP A 299 1.60 -6.93 -13.96
CA ASP A 299 1.18 -6.54 -12.61
C ASP A 299 2.27 -6.85 -11.56
N HIS A 300 2.88 -8.03 -11.64
CA HIS A 300 3.99 -8.42 -10.76
C HIS A 300 5.27 -7.59 -11.01
N ALA A 301 5.53 -7.22 -12.27
CA ALA A 301 6.63 -6.36 -12.64
C ALA A 301 6.45 -4.94 -12.09
N GLN A 302 5.22 -4.42 -12.11
CA GLN A 302 4.87 -3.14 -11.48
C GLN A 302 5.13 -3.18 -9.97
N THR A 303 4.65 -4.21 -9.26
CA THR A 303 4.92 -4.36 -7.81
C THR A 303 6.43 -4.39 -7.52
N ALA A 304 7.23 -5.06 -8.36
CA ALA A 304 8.69 -5.08 -8.18
C ALA A 304 9.34 -3.70 -8.42
N ALA A 305 8.87 -2.93 -9.39
CA ALA A 305 9.34 -1.56 -9.64
C ALA A 305 8.99 -0.62 -8.47
N GLU A 306 7.78 -0.76 -7.92
CA GLU A 306 7.32 -0.03 -6.73
C GLU A 306 8.14 -0.41 -5.49
N ALA A 307 8.52 -1.68 -5.33
CA ALA A 307 9.36 -2.12 -4.23
C ALA A 307 10.73 -1.43 -4.27
N PHE A 308 11.34 -1.32 -5.46
CA PHE A 308 12.58 -0.56 -5.64
C PHE A 308 12.39 0.93 -5.30
N ARG A 309 11.33 1.56 -5.85
CA ARG A 309 10.97 2.97 -5.62
C ARG A 309 10.84 3.31 -4.14
N TRP A 310 10.27 2.41 -3.36
CA TRP A 310 10.00 2.62 -1.94
C TRP A 310 11.08 2.05 -1.01
N ARG A 311 12.11 1.41 -1.57
CA ARG A 311 13.18 0.69 -0.84
C ARG A 311 12.59 -0.36 0.08
N MET A 312 11.58 -1.08 -0.41
CA MET A 312 10.86 -2.13 0.28
C MET A 312 11.42 -3.49 -0.11
N ILE A 313 11.53 -4.39 0.85
CA ILE A 313 11.97 -5.78 0.65
C ILE A 313 10.90 -6.70 1.20
N HIS A 314 10.54 -7.73 0.43
CA HIS A 314 9.58 -8.73 0.90
C HIS A 314 10.17 -9.67 1.96
N GLY A 315 11.44 -10.06 1.80
CA GLY A 315 12.16 -10.93 2.75
C GLY A 315 11.97 -12.45 2.53
N ALA A 316 10.78 -12.88 2.12
CA ALA A 316 10.45 -14.29 1.87
C ALA A 316 9.49 -14.48 0.68
N LEU A 317 9.90 -14.02 -0.51
CA LEU A 317 9.08 -14.13 -1.71
C LEU A 317 9.00 -15.58 -2.19
N SER A 318 7.80 -16.08 -2.44
CA SER A 318 7.54 -17.43 -2.98
C SER A 318 6.19 -17.47 -3.69
N ALA A 319 5.88 -18.58 -4.37
CA ALA A 319 4.55 -18.80 -4.96
C ALA A 319 3.41 -18.84 -3.92
N SER A 320 3.70 -19.11 -2.65
CA SER A 320 2.72 -19.09 -1.54
C SER A 320 2.63 -17.72 -0.85
N ASN A 321 3.64 -16.88 -1.01
CA ASN A 321 3.76 -15.59 -0.32
C ASN A 321 3.53 -14.41 -1.29
N MET A 322 2.80 -14.65 -2.37
CA MET A 322 2.33 -13.59 -3.27
C MET A 322 0.93 -13.93 -3.77
N GLU A 323 0.12 -12.90 -4.02
CA GLU A 323 -1.15 -13.07 -4.72
C GLU A 323 -0.92 -13.09 -6.24
N ILE A 324 -1.80 -13.76 -6.97
CA ILE A 324 -1.81 -13.79 -8.44
C ILE A 324 -1.96 -12.38 -9.04
N SER A 325 -2.62 -11.49 -8.29
CA SER A 325 -2.93 -10.11 -8.64
C SER A 325 -1.71 -9.18 -8.67
N GLY A 326 -0.54 -9.68 -8.25
CA GLY A 326 0.63 -8.84 -7.99
C GLY A 326 0.69 -8.28 -6.55
N ALA A 327 -0.39 -8.39 -5.77
CA ALA A 327 -0.43 -7.93 -4.37
C ALA A 327 0.51 -8.73 -3.47
N MET A 328 1.00 -8.08 -2.40
CA MET A 328 1.89 -8.72 -1.42
C MET A 328 1.11 -9.55 -0.40
N LEU A 329 1.73 -10.61 0.14
CA LEU A 329 1.12 -11.52 1.11
C LEU A 329 2.17 -12.10 2.06
N ASP A 330 1.77 -12.42 3.29
CA ASP A 330 2.66 -12.97 4.33
C ASP A 330 3.84 -12.02 4.65
N LEU A 331 3.47 -10.93 5.32
CA LEU A 331 4.30 -9.74 5.49
C LEU A 331 5.23 -9.67 6.73
N PRO A 332 5.31 -10.64 7.67
CA PRO A 332 6.22 -10.53 8.82
C PRO A 332 7.70 -10.34 8.48
N THR A 333 8.10 -10.72 7.26
CA THR A 333 9.48 -10.62 6.76
C THR A 333 9.73 -9.34 5.95
N GLN A 334 8.75 -8.44 5.86
CA GLN A 334 8.94 -7.18 5.15
C GLN A 334 9.75 -6.17 5.95
N SER A 335 10.49 -5.34 5.22
CA SER A 335 11.23 -4.21 5.79
C SER A 335 11.43 -3.13 4.75
N THR A 336 11.60 -1.90 5.23
CA THR A 336 12.16 -0.81 4.42
C THR A 336 13.64 -0.61 4.74
N GLN A 337 14.34 0.16 3.91
CA GLN A 337 15.71 0.60 4.18
C GLN A 337 15.96 2.06 3.76
N PRO A 338 16.91 2.76 4.40
CA PRO A 338 17.20 4.17 4.09
C PRO A 338 17.80 4.36 2.69
N ARG A 339 18.64 3.42 2.25
CA ARG A 339 19.37 3.49 0.97
C ARG A 339 19.13 2.24 0.15
N THR A 340 19.54 2.25 -1.11
CA THR A 340 19.50 1.08 -1.98
C THR A 340 20.79 0.27 -1.82
N ALA A 341 20.71 -0.92 -1.24
CA ALA A 341 21.76 -1.93 -1.39
C ALA A 341 21.21 -3.35 -1.31
N PRO A 342 21.96 -4.35 -1.83
CA PRO A 342 21.65 -5.75 -1.62
C PRO A 342 21.75 -6.08 -0.13
N VAL A 343 20.65 -6.55 0.44
CA VAL A 343 20.55 -6.97 1.83
C VAL A 343 19.63 -8.17 1.92
N TRP A 344 19.85 -9.01 2.92
CA TRP A 344 19.01 -10.17 3.19
C TRP A 344 18.40 -10.07 4.58
N LEU A 345 17.21 -10.63 4.75
CA LEU A 345 16.58 -10.76 6.07
C LEU A 345 16.79 -12.18 6.62
N LEU A 346 16.59 -13.18 5.78
CA LEU A 346 16.74 -14.59 6.13
C LEU A 346 18.08 -15.12 5.61
N LYS A 347 18.81 -15.88 6.43
CA LYS A 347 20.18 -16.34 6.13
C LYS A 347 20.29 -17.17 4.86
N TYR A 348 19.21 -17.86 4.48
CA TYR A 348 19.14 -18.75 3.32
C TYR A 348 18.57 -18.07 2.07
N ALA A 349 18.11 -16.83 2.19
CA ALA A 349 17.64 -16.06 1.05
C ALA A 349 18.80 -15.21 0.54
N ASP A 350 19.27 -15.49 -0.67
CA ASP A 350 20.09 -14.52 -1.39
C ASP A 350 19.33 -13.18 -1.44
N SER A 351 20.07 -12.08 -1.32
CA SER A 351 19.47 -10.75 -1.47
C SER A 351 18.84 -10.63 -2.85
N ILE A 352 17.51 -10.64 -2.90
CA ILE A 352 16.75 -10.36 -4.12
C ILE A 352 16.43 -8.87 -4.28
N PHE A 353 16.96 -7.98 -3.43
CA PHE A 353 16.68 -6.55 -3.56
C PHE A 353 17.16 -5.98 -4.89
N GLY A 354 16.25 -5.40 -5.66
CA GLY A 354 16.46 -4.91 -7.02
C GLY A 354 16.36 -5.99 -8.10
N SER A 355 16.20 -7.26 -7.73
CA SER A 355 16.02 -8.40 -8.62
C SER A 355 14.74 -9.20 -8.32
N GLU A 356 13.83 -8.66 -7.52
CA GLU A 356 12.58 -9.32 -7.13
C GLU A 356 11.74 -9.72 -8.34
N HIS A 357 11.76 -8.94 -9.42
CA HIS A 357 11.08 -9.26 -10.66
C HIS A 357 11.55 -10.61 -11.23
N ILE A 358 12.86 -10.92 -11.18
CA ILE A 358 13.40 -12.22 -11.62
C ILE A 358 12.87 -13.35 -10.73
N ALA A 359 12.88 -13.16 -9.41
CA ALA A 359 12.34 -14.15 -8.47
C ALA A 359 10.84 -14.39 -8.70
N ARG A 360 10.05 -13.35 -8.96
CA ARG A 360 8.63 -13.49 -9.34
C ARG A 360 8.46 -14.29 -10.62
N ALA A 361 9.25 -14.01 -11.65
CA ALA A 361 9.23 -14.78 -12.90
C ALA A 361 9.55 -16.27 -12.67
N MET A 362 10.53 -16.57 -11.80
CA MET A 362 10.88 -17.95 -11.42
C MET A 362 9.74 -18.68 -10.73
N HIS A 363 8.91 -18.01 -9.92
CA HIS A 363 7.76 -18.62 -9.26
C HIS A 363 6.52 -18.73 -10.15
N LEU A 364 6.33 -17.84 -11.13
CA LEU A 364 5.20 -17.87 -12.05
C LEU A 364 5.38 -18.90 -13.19
N ALA A 365 6.61 -19.10 -13.67
CA ALA A 365 6.86 -20.00 -14.78
C ALA A 365 6.44 -21.47 -14.54
N PRO A 366 6.71 -22.09 -13.36
CA PRO A 366 6.26 -23.45 -13.06
C PRO A 366 4.73 -23.59 -13.06
N LEU A 367 4.01 -22.57 -12.61
CA LEU A 367 2.54 -22.53 -12.64
C LEU A 367 2.04 -22.61 -14.08
N TYR A 368 2.54 -21.75 -14.96
CA TYR A 368 2.08 -21.72 -16.36
C TYR A 368 2.46 -22.99 -17.13
N ARG A 369 3.66 -23.54 -16.91
CA ARG A 369 4.04 -24.85 -17.47
C ARG A 369 3.13 -25.98 -16.99
N LYS A 370 2.66 -25.93 -15.74
CA LYS A 370 1.72 -26.91 -15.21
C LYS A 370 0.35 -26.77 -15.87
N LEU A 371 -0.12 -25.54 -16.12
CA LEU A 371 -1.34 -25.30 -16.89
C LEU A 371 -1.23 -25.86 -18.31
N LEU A 372 -0.15 -25.56 -19.05
CA LEU A 372 0.07 -26.06 -20.41
C LEU A 372 0.02 -27.59 -20.49
N ARG A 373 0.65 -28.29 -19.54
CA ARG A 373 0.66 -29.77 -19.50
C ARG A 373 -0.71 -30.41 -19.20
N ASN A 374 -1.62 -29.65 -18.58
CA ASN A 374 -2.92 -30.16 -18.15
C ASN A 374 -4.07 -29.76 -19.08
N VAL A 375 -3.79 -29.05 -20.17
CA VAL A 375 -4.78 -28.68 -21.19
C VAL A 375 -4.52 -29.46 -22.48
N PRO A 376 -5.52 -30.19 -23.02
CA PRO A 376 -5.37 -30.91 -24.29
C PRO A 376 -4.93 -29.99 -25.43
N GLU A 377 -4.01 -30.45 -26.28
CA GLU A 377 -3.46 -29.66 -27.40
C GLU A 377 -4.54 -29.12 -28.35
N THR A 378 -5.63 -29.87 -28.53
CA THR A 378 -6.79 -29.45 -29.34
C THR A 378 -7.45 -28.16 -28.84
N ALA A 379 -7.30 -27.83 -27.55
CA ALA A 379 -7.83 -26.61 -26.97
C ALA A 379 -6.85 -25.42 -27.03
N TRP A 380 -5.58 -25.63 -27.40
CA TRP A 380 -4.55 -24.58 -27.35
C TRP A 380 -4.86 -23.42 -28.28
N GLY A 381 -5.26 -23.71 -29.52
CA GLY A 381 -5.67 -22.70 -30.48
C GLY A 381 -6.85 -21.86 -29.98
N LYS A 382 -7.83 -22.49 -29.30
CA LYS A 382 -9.04 -21.84 -28.74
C LYS A 382 -8.76 -21.00 -27.48
N LEU A 383 -7.69 -21.28 -26.75
CA LEU A 383 -7.34 -20.58 -25.52
C LEU A 383 -6.12 -19.66 -25.66
N ASN A 384 -5.60 -19.53 -26.88
CA ASN A 384 -4.34 -18.84 -27.19
C ASN A 384 -3.16 -19.35 -26.34
N LEU A 385 -3.08 -20.64 -26.07
CA LEU A 385 -1.98 -21.20 -25.30
C LEU A 385 -0.70 -21.24 -26.12
N GLY A 386 0.41 -20.88 -25.49
CA GLY A 386 1.73 -20.93 -26.12
C GLY A 386 2.84 -20.62 -25.12
N PRO A 387 4.11 -20.86 -25.49
CA PRO A 387 5.24 -20.59 -24.60
C PRO A 387 5.36 -19.09 -24.28
N ILE A 388 5.88 -18.81 -23.08
CA ILE A 388 6.19 -17.47 -22.58
C ILE A 388 7.62 -17.49 -22.03
N ASN A 389 8.47 -16.55 -22.46
CA ASN A 389 9.75 -16.32 -21.82
C ASN A 389 9.58 -15.41 -20.60
N PHE A 390 9.19 -16.00 -19.47
CA PHE A 390 8.87 -15.26 -18.25
C PHE A 390 9.94 -14.29 -17.80
N ARG A 391 11.23 -14.63 -17.96
CA ARG A 391 12.32 -13.76 -17.55
C ARG A 391 12.39 -12.52 -18.42
N GLU A 392 12.31 -12.68 -19.74
CA GLU A 392 12.35 -11.56 -20.68
C GLU A 392 11.12 -10.66 -20.54
N GLU A 393 9.92 -11.24 -20.55
CA GLU A 393 8.65 -10.49 -20.42
C GLU A 393 8.60 -9.71 -19.10
N MET A 394 8.96 -10.35 -17.99
CA MET A 394 8.98 -9.70 -16.68
C MET A 394 10.05 -8.61 -16.60
N THR A 395 11.23 -8.80 -17.20
CA THR A 395 12.30 -7.79 -17.21
C THR A 395 11.88 -6.58 -18.05
N ALA A 396 11.29 -6.81 -19.22
CA ALA A 396 10.81 -5.75 -20.09
C ALA A 396 9.72 -4.90 -19.41
N ALA A 397 8.71 -5.55 -18.83
CA ALA A 397 7.67 -4.88 -18.05
C ALA A 397 8.25 -4.15 -16.83
N TYR A 398 9.18 -4.77 -16.10
CA TYR A 398 9.81 -4.17 -14.92
C TYR A 398 10.55 -2.89 -15.27
N ILE A 399 11.35 -2.89 -16.33
CA ILE A 399 12.09 -1.68 -16.79
C ILE A 399 11.11 -0.57 -17.14
N LYS A 400 10.02 -0.88 -17.83
CA LYS A 400 8.98 0.11 -18.17
C LYS A 400 8.36 0.70 -16.90
N HIS A 401 7.94 -0.12 -15.93
CA HIS A 401 7.37 0.41 -14.69
C HIS A 401 8.40 1.18 -13.87
N LEU A 402 9.64 0.70 -13.80
CA LEU A 402 10.72 1.35 -13.06
C LEU A 402 11.04 2.75 -13.60
N GLN A 403 11.05 2.94 -14.92
CA GLN A 403 11.23 4.26 -15.53
C GLN A 403 10.19 5.27 -15.03
N VAL A 404 8.91 4.90 -15.05
CA VAL A 404 7.84 5.77 -14.55
C VAL A 404 8.03 6.05 -13.05
N GLN A 405 8.33 5.02 -12.26
CA GLN A 405 8.51 5.16 -10.82
C GLN A 405 9.69 6.08 -10.46
N LEU A 406 10.83 5.99 -11.17
CA LEU A 406 12.00 6.84 -10.92
C LEU A 406 11.83 8.26 -11.45
N LEU A 407 11.09 8.45 -12.53
CA LEU A 407 10.70 9.78 -12.98
C LEU A 407 9.74 10.44 -11.96
N SER A 408 8.76 9.71 -11.45
CA SER A 408 7.93 10.15 -10.32
C SER A 408 8.75 10.43 -9.07
N ALA A 409 9.83 9.67 -8.85
CA ALA A 409 10.77 9.92 -7.75
C ALA A 409 11.46 11.28 -7.81
N ALA A 410 11.68 11.81 -9.01
CA ALA A 410 12.19 13.15 -9.22
C ALA A 410 11.13 14.25 -9.01
N GLY A 411 9.89 13.89 -8.63
CA GLY A 411 8.79 14.80 -8.33
C GLY A 411 7.75 14.96 -9.45
N LEU A 412 7.96 14.32 -10.61
CA LEU A 412 7.02 14.40 -11.73
C LEU A 412 5.68 13.73 -11.35
N LYS A 413 4.58 14.33 -11.80
CA LYS A 413 3.28 13.63 -11.81
C LYS A 413 3.38 12.34 -12.62
N LYS A 414 2.69 11.27 -12.21
CA LYS A 414 2.76 9.96 -12.89
C LYS A 414 2.40 10.02 -14.37
N ASP A 415 1.47 10.88 -14.77
CA ASP A 415 1.12 11.04 -16.19
C ASP A 415 2.22 11.74 -16.99
N VAL A 416 2.88 12.74 -16.40
CA VAL A 416 4.06 13.38 -17.02
C VAL A 416 5.20 12.38 -17.14
N ALA A 417 5.44 11.57 -16.11
CA ALA A 417 6.43 10.50 -16.16
C ALA A 417 6.14 9.49 -17.29
N ARG A 418 4.87 9.11 -17.49
CA ARG A 418 4.45 8.25 -18.61
C ARG A 418 4.66 8.92 -19.97
N ARG A 419 4.33 10.21 -20.11
CA ARG A 419 4.58 10.98 -21.34
C ARG A 419 6.07 11.08 -21.67
N VAL A 420 6.91 11.34 -20.66
CA VAL A 420 8.36 11.36 -20.83
C VAL A 420 8.87 9.99 -21.25
N GLN A 421 8.40 8.91 -20.61
CA GLN A 421 8.73 7.54 -21.03
C GLN A 421 8.33 7.26 -22.48
N SER A 422 7.12 7.62 -22.91
CA SER A 422 6.63 7.29 -24.25
C SER A 422 7.28 8.15 -25.34
N ASN A 423 7.44 9.44 -25.09
CA ASN A 423 7.86 10.41 -26.11
C ASN A 423 9.37 10.66 -26.10
N HIS A 424 10.05 10.36 -24.99
CA HIS A 424 11.48 10.55 -24.79
C HIS A 424 12.11 9.29 -24.18
N ALA A 425 11.84 8.13 -24.80
CA ALA A 425 12.24 6.82 -24.28
C ALA A 425 13.74 6.70 -23.95
N GLN A 426 14.61 7.28 -24.78
CA GLN A 426 16.06 7.28 -24.53
C GLN A 426 16.43 8.05 -23.26
N LEU A 427 15.82 9.20 -23.01
CA LEU A 427 16.04 10.00 -21.80
C LEU A 427 15.54 9.26 -20.55
N ALA A 428 14.32 8.71 -20.60
CA ALA A 428 13.75 7.92 -19.51
C ALA A 428 14.62 6.70 -19.17
N SER A 429 15.11 6.00 -20.20
CA SER A 429 16.03 4.86 -20.06
C SER A 429 17.37 5.29 -19.46
N SER A 430 17.98 6.34 -19.98
CA SER A 430 19.29 6.85 -19.52
C SER A 430 19.24 7.34 -18.07
N PHE A 431 18.16 8.03 -17.69
CA PHE A 431 17.92 8.45 -16.32
C PHE A 431 17.77 7.24 -15.39
N THR A 432 16.99 6.23 -15.81
CA THR A 432 16.76 5.01 -15.03
C THR A 432 18.04 4.19 -14.82
N GLU A 433 18.83 3.99 -15.88
CA GLU A 433 20.10 3.27 -15.77
C GLU A 433 21.09 4.02 -14.89
N LEU A 434 21.18 5.35 -14.99
CA LEU A 434 22.01 6.14 -14.07
C LEU A 434 21.60 5.94 -12.61
N ILE A 435 20.30 6.01 -12.30
CA ILE A 435 19.80 5.83 -10.92
C ILE A 435 20.07 4.40 -10.41
N LYS A 436 19.96 3.39 -11.27
CA LYS A 436 20.33 2.00 -10.95
C LYS A 436 21.84 1.87 -10.70
N GLU A 437 22.69 2.46 -11.53
CA GLU A 437 24.14 2.47 -11.34
C GLU A 437 24.53 3.13 -10.01
N MET A 438 23.94 4.29 -9.69
CA MET A 438 24.15 4.96 -8.41
C MET A 438 23.70 4.10 -7.22
N SER A 439 22.55 3.43 -7.37
CA SER A 439 21.99 2.53 -6.35
C SER A 439 22.78 1.24 -6.18
N ALA A 440 23.51 0.79 -7.20
CA ALA A 440 24.32 -0.43 -7.16
C ALA A 440 25.69 -0.21 -6.51
N LEU A 441 26.11 1.05 -6.31
CA LEU A 441 27.42 1.36 -5.76
C LEU A 441 27.51 1.00 -4.27
N LYS A 442 28.39 0.04 -3.94
CA LYS A 442 28.47 -0.55 -2.61
C LYS A 442 29.88 -0.61 -2.00
N ASN A 443 29.91 -0.59 -0.68
CA ASN A 443 31.04 -1.00 0.14
C ASN A 443 31.08 -2.53 0.26
N ARG A 444 32.25 -3.10 0.62
CA ARG A 444 32.34 -4.54 0.89
C ARG A 444 31.58 -4.87 2.18
N GLY A 445 30.88 -6.00 2.19
CA GLY A 445 30.09 -6.51 3.32
C GLY A 445 28.78 -7.11 2.86
N ALA A 446 28.28 -8.11 3.60
CA ALA A 446 26.90 -8.58 3.50
C ALA A 446 26.16 -8.11 4.76
N LEU A 447 24.91 -7.68 4.60
CA LEU A 447 24.13 -7.13 5.71
C LEU A 447 22.83 -7.90 5.89
N CYS A 448 22.67 -8.40 7.11
CA CYS A 448 21.39 -8.84 7.64
C CYS A 448 20.63 -7.62 8.15
N VAL A 449 19.50 -7.26 7.52
CA VAL A 449 18.73 -6.04 7.91
C VAL A 449 18.18 -6.10 9.34
N ALA A 450 18.07 -7.29 9.92
CA ALA A 450 17.67 -7.48 11.32
C ALA A 450 18.74 -6.98 12.32
N ARG A 451 20.00 -6.82 11.88
CA ARG A 451 21.14 -6.51 12.76
C ARG A 451 21.65 -5.08 12.66
N ALA A 452 21.53 -4.45 11.49
CA ALA A 452 22.03 -3.10 11.25
C ALA A 452 21.36 -2.47 10.01
N THR A 453 21.44 -1.14 9.92
CA THR A 453 20.95 -0.37 8.77
C THR A 453 21.93 -0.45 7.59
N VAL A 454 21.39 -0.32 6.37
CA VAL A 454 22.14 -0.47 5.11
C VAL A 454 23.17 0.63 4.83
N GLU A 455 23.21 1.67 5.66
CA GLU A 455 24.09 2.83 5.48
C GLU A 455 25.57 2.46 5.39
N GLN A 456 25.97 1.35 5.99
CA GLN A 456 27.34 0.87 5.95
C GLN A 456 27.72 0.21 4.60
N VAL A 457 26.72 -0.28 3.85
CA VAL A 457 26.90 -1.01 2.59
C VAL A 457 26.62 -0.10 1.39
N ALA A 458 25.53 0.66 1.39
CA ALA A 458 25.22 1.59 0.30
C ALA A 458 26.19 2.78 0.31
N VAL A 459 26.82 3.07 -0.84
CA VAL A 459 27.70 4.26 -0.94
C VAL A 459 26.87 5.54 -1.03
N LEU A 460 25.75 5.52 -1.75
CA LEU A 460 24.96 6.72 -2.09
C LEU A 460 23.54 6.67 -1.52
N ASP A 461 23.03 7.83 -1.12
CA ASP A 461 21.63 8.04 -0.76
C ASP A 461 20.87 8.69 -1.93
N VAL A 462 20.54 7.85 -2.92
CA VAL A 462 19.97 8.31 -4.20
C VAL A 462 18.60 8.95 -4.04
N PHE A 463 17.78 8.46 -3.10
CA PHE A 463 16.44 9.00 -2.91
C PHE A 463 16.44 10.29 -2.07
N ASN A 464 17.40 10.48 -1.16
CA ASN A 464 17.62 11.81 -0.58
C ASN A 464 18.05 12.82 -1.66
N LEU A 465 18.90 12.43 -2.62
CA LEU A 465 19.21 13.27 -3.78
C LEU A 465 17.94 13.65 -4.54
N LEU A 466 17.12 12.68 -4.94
CA LEU A 466 15.90 12.93 -5.71
C LEU A 466 14.90 13.81 -4.97
N GLY A 467 14.81 13.69 -3.63
CA GLY A 467 13.96 14.54 -2.81
C GLY A 467 14.47 15.96 -2.59
N ALA A 468 15.79 16.16 -2.53
CA ALA A 468 16.39 17.43 -2.15
C ALA A 468 16.77 18.32 -3.34
N ILE A 469 17.16 17.74 -4.49
CA ILE A 469 17.69 18.50 -5.62
C ILE A 469 16.70 19.45 -6.33
N PRO A 470 15.38 19.17 -6.41
CA PRO A 470 14.50 20.04 -7.20
C PRO A 470 14.44 21.48 -6.68
N GLY A 471 14.52 21.68 -5.35
CA GLY A 471 14.47 23.01 -4.73
C GLY A 471 15.62 23.91 -5.22
N PRO A 472 16.90 23.56 -4.95
CA PRO A 472 18.05 24.30 -5.46
C PRO A 472 18.07 24.42 -6.99
N PHE A 473 17.65 23.39 -7.72
CA PHE A 473 17.59 23.43 -9.19
C PHE A 473 16.61 24.49 -9.69
N PHE A 474 15.39 24.54 -9.17
CA PHE A 474 14.40 25.53 -9.63
C PHE A 474 14.67 26.94 -9.12
N ALA A 475 15.42 27.09 -8.02
CA ALA A 475 15.87 28.40 -7.57
C ALA A 475 16.81 29.04 -8.61
N ASN A 476 17.77 28.30 -9.15
CA ASN A 476 18.72 28.78 -10.16
C ASN A 476 19.07 27.69 -11.21
N PRO A 477 18.25 27.45 -12.24
CA PRO A 477 18.43 26.32 -13.16
C PRO A 477 19.73 26.32 -13.99
N ALA A 478 20.38 27.49 -14.09
CA ALA A 478 21.62 27.68 -14.83
C ALA A 478 22.89 27.37 -14.00
N ASP A 479 22.77 27.26 -12.68
CA ASP A 479 23.91 27.05 -11.79
C ASP A 479 24.55 25.67 -11.97
N ASP A 480 25.80 25.55 -11.50
CA ASP A 480 26.44 24.26 -11.30
C ASP A 480 25.97 23.63 -9.99
N HIS A 481 25.08 22.63 -10.10
CA HIS A 481 24.53 21.95 -8.93
C HIS A 481 25.37 20.78 -8.41
N ARG A 482 26.58 20.51 -8.94
CA ARG A 482 27.40 19.35 -8.52
C ARG A 482 27.65 19.29 -7.02
N ALA A 483 27.90 20.44 -6.38
CA ALA A 483 28.10 20.52 -4.93
C ALA A 483 26.83 20.13 -4.15
N ALA A 484 25.67 20.67 -4.54
CA ALA A 484 24.37 20.33 -3.93
C ALA A 484 23.99 18.86 -4.15
N ILE A 485 24.28 18.31 -5.34
CA ILE A 485 24.10 16.89 -5.66
C ILE A 485 24.96 16.03 -4.72
N ARG A 486 26.26 16.35 -4.58
CA ARG A 486 27.17 15.62 -3.69
C ARG A 486 26.70 15.65 -2.23
N GLN A 487 26.30 16.82 -1.75
CA GLN A 487 25.79 17.00 -0.39
C GLN A 487 24.55 16.14 -0.14
N SER A 488 23.63 16.11 -1.11
CA SER A 488 22.40 15.34 -1.03
C SER A 488 22.64 13.84 -1.11
N LEU A 489 23.66 13.39 -1.83
CA LEU A 489 24.00 11.97 -1.92
C LEU A 489 24.61 11.37 -0.65
N LYS A 490 25.12 12.20 0.27
CA LYS A 490 25.76 11.79 1.53
C LYS A 490 26.69 10.56 1.34
N PRO A 491 27.71 10.65 0.48
CA PRO A 491 28.50 9.48 0.09
C PRO A 491 29.29 8.90 1.26
N ILE A 492 29.23 7.57 1.44
CA ILE A 492 29.95 6.84 2.49
C ILE A 492 30.99 5.91 1.85
N PHE A 493 32.26 6.21 2.05
CA PHE A 493 33.37 5.43 1.50
C PHE A 493 34.03 4.54 2.57
N ARG A 494 34.10 3.23 2.30
CA ARG A 494 34.83 2.27 3.14
C ARG A 494 35.82 1.42 2.33
N GLY A 495 36.88 0.96 2.98
CA GLY A 495 37.94 0.14 2.42
C GLY A 495 39.31 0.81 2.53
N ASN A 496 40.35 0.18 1.95
CA ASN A 496 41.68 0.79 1.86
C ASN A 496 41.68 2.03 0.95
N ARG A 497 42.76 2.82 0.98
CA ARG A 497 42.92 4.06 0.21
C ARG A 497 42.62 3.92 -1.28
N PHE A 498 43.00 2.80 -1.90
CA PHE A 498 42.77 2.55 -3.33
C PHE A 498 41.30 2.27 -3.64
N HIS A 499 40.62 1.48 -2.80
CA HIS A 499 39.18 1.24 -2.92
C HIS A 499 38.37 2.54 -2.71
N VAL A 500 38.78 3.36 -1.75
CA VAL A 500 38.15 4.66 -1.49
C VAL A 500 38.33 5.60 -2.67
N ALA A 501 39.56 5.77 -3.17
CA ALA A 501 39.86 6.62 -4.33
C ALA A 501 39.06 6.19 -5.56
N LYS A 502 39.04 4.88 -5.88
CA LYS A 502 38.25 4.34 -7.01
C LYS A 502 36.77 4.69 -6.89
N LYS A 503 36.18 4.57 -5.69
CA LYS A 503 34.78 4.93 -5.45
C LYS A 503 34.56 6.43 -5.55
N GLN A 504 35.46 7.26 -5.05
CA GLN A 504 35.35 8.71 -5.17
C GLN A 504 35.34 9.14 -6.64
N THR A 505 36.22 8.57 -7.48
CA THR A 505 36.21 8.80 -8.92
C THR A 505 34.88 8.39 -9.55
N ALA A 506 34.38 7.19 -9.23
CA ALA A 506 33.09 6.72 -9.73
C ALA A 506 31.92 7.63 -9.29
N VAL A 507 31.89 8.07 -8.03
CA VAL A 507 30.87 8.97 -7.50
C VAL A 507 30.90 10.32 -8.22
N ASN A 508 32.09 10.88 -8.46
CA ASN A 508 32.20 12.17 -9.17
C ASN A 508 31.67 12.05 -10.61
N ALA A 509 32.02 10.99 -11.34
CA ALA A 509 31.49 10.75 -12.69
C ALA A 509 29.96 10.57 -12.71
N LEU A 510 29.39 9.89 -11.71
CA LEU A 510 27.94 9.75 -11.57
C LEU A 510 27.25 11.09 -11.24
N ILE A 511 27.88 11.95 -10.44
CA ILE A 511 27.38 13.31 -10.13
C ILE A 511 27.33 14.16 -11.41
N ASP A 512 28.38 14.13 -12.24
CA ASP A 512 28.44 14.87 -13.50
C ASP A 512 27.33 14.44 -14.47
N ARG A 513 27.17 13.11 -14.64
CA ARG A 513 26.09 12.54 -15.46
C ARG A 513 24.72 12.91 -14.93
N PHE A 514 24.52 12.86 -13.61
CA PHE A 514 23.25 13.23 -12.99
C PHE A 514 22.91 14.70 -13.23
N ALA A 515 23.86 15.62 -13.03
CA ALA A 515 23.64 17.05 -13.26
C ALA A 515 23.18 17.33 -14.70
N SER A 516 23.82 16.69 -15.68
CA SER A 516 23.46 16.84 -17.10
C SER A 516 22.08 16.25 -17.40
N LEU A 517 21.84 14.98 -17.06
CA LEU A 517 20.58 14.30 -17.36
C LEU A 517 19.39 14.92 -16.62
N TYR A 518 19.57 15.39 -15.39
CA TYR A 518 18.51 16.05 -14.64
C TYR A 518 18.12 17.39 -15.28
N ARG A 519 19.09 18.18 -15.77
CA ARG A 519 18.81 19.42 -16.52
C ARG A 519 18.06 19.14 -17.82
N GLU A 520 18.46 18.11 -18.56
CA GLU A 520 17.76 17.67 -19.78
C GLU A 520 16.33 17.23 -19.46
N LEU A 521 16.14 16.41 -18.43
CA LEU A 521 14.82 15.98 -17.96
C LEU A 521 13.92 17.17 -17.61
N MET A 522 14.42 18.13 -16.85
CA MET A 522 13.62 19.31 -16.47
C MET A 522 13.32 20.20 -17.67
N THR A 523 14.21 20.27 -18.67
CA THR A 523 13.96 20.95 -19.94
C THR A 523 12.81 20.28 -20.71
N VAL A 524 12.82 18.95 -20.82
CA VAL A 524 11.73 18.20 -21.44
C VAL A 524 10.41 18.39 -20.67
N CYS A 525 10.47 18.40 -19.34
CA CYS A 525 9.28 18.63 -18.50
C CYS A 525 8.61 19.99 -18.76
N ARG A 526 9.37 21.02 -19.12
CA ARG A 526 8.82 22.35 -19.46
C ARG A 526 7.82 22.28 -20.63
N SER A 527 7.99 21.35 -21.57
CA SER A 527 7.04 21.14 -22.68
C SER A 527 5.65 20.66 -22.23
N TYR A 528 5.55 20.10 -21.02
CA TYR A 528 4.32 19.55 -20.42
C TYR A 528 3.66 20.50 -19.41
N VAL A 529 4.21 21.72 -19.20
CA VAL A 529 3.70 22.68 -18.21
C VAL A 529 2.21 22.97 -18.41
N ASN A 530 1.81 23.38 -19.61
CA ASN A 530 0.43 23.80 -19.86
C ASN A 530 -0.58 22.64 -19.72
N GLU A 531 -0.19 21.42 -20.13
CA GLU A 531 -1.07 20.24 -20.10
C GLU A 531 -1.28 19.70 -18.68
N PHE A 532 -0.29 19.80 -17.79
CA PHE A 532 -0.33 19.10 -16.50
C PHE A 532 -0.20 19.99 -15.27
N TYR A 533 0.37 21.20 -15.38
CA TYR A 533 0.67 22.07 -14.23
C TYR A 533 0.06 23.47 -14.37
N GLY A 534 -0.32 23.87 -15.59
CA GLY A 534 -0.84 25.20 -15.92
C GLY A 534 0.26 26.23 -16.12
N GLU A 535 1.17 26.40 -15.16
CA GLU A 535 2.21 27.44 -15.16
C GLU A 535 3.59 26.89 -14.74
N PRO A 536 4.71 27.47 -15.20
CA PRO A 536 6.05 27.02 -14.85
C PRO A 536 6.32 27.02 -13.34
N GLU A 537 5.85 28.04 -12.62
CA GLU A 537 6.03 28.19 -11.18
C GLU A 537 5.28 27.09 -10.42
N LYS A 538 4.06 26.75 -10.88
CA LYS A 538 3.26 25.64 -10.34
C LYS A 538 3.91 24.29 -10.61
N MET A 539 4.52 24.12 -11.79
CA MET A 539 5.31 22.92 -12.09
C MET A 539 6.48 22.79 -11.11
N SER A 540 7.30 23.82 -10.96
CA SER A 540 8.45 23.83 -10.05
C SER A 540 8.04 23.55 -8.60
N ALA A 541 7.00 24.24 -8.11
CA ALA A 541 6.48 24.03 -6.76
C ALA A 541 5.94 22.60 -6.56
N SER A 542 5.18 22.08 -7.53
CA SER A 542 4.64 20.72 -7.48
C SER A 542 5.76 19.67 -7.47
N ILE A 543 6.74 19.78 -8.38
CA ILE A 543 7.85 18.83 -8.48
C ILE A 543 8.66 18.83 -7.19
N ALA A 544 9.03 20.01 -6.67
CA ALA A 544 9.79 20.12 -5.42
C ALA A 544 9.01 19.56 -4.21
N ALA A 545 7.73 19.90 -4.07
CA ALA A 545 6.92 19.42 -2.95
C ALA A 545 6.73 17.89 -3.00
N ARG A 546 6.37 17.33 -4.15
CA ARG A 546 6.19 15.88 -4.35
C ARG A 546 7.48 15.11 -4.07
N ALA A 547 8.59 15.53 -4.66
CA ALA A 547 9.88 14.89 -4.47
C ALA A 547 10.32 14.91 -3.00
N ALA A 548 10.24 16.08 -2.34
CA ALA A 548 10.64 16.23 -0.95
C ALA A 548 9.73 15.46 0.03
N PHE A 549 8.47 15.22 -0.33
CA PHE A 549 7.51 14.50 0.49
C PHE A 549 7.61 12.98 0.31
N GLU A 550 7.58 12.49 -0.93
CA GLU A 550 7.59 11.06 -1.25
C GLU A 550 8.93 10.38 -0.92
N ASN A 551 10.05 11.10 -1.02
CA ASN A 551 11.37 10.53 -0.77
C ASN A 551 11.79 10.53 0.71
N ARG A 552 10.95 11.02 1.63
CA ARG A 552 11.30 11.04 3.06
C ARG A 552 11.62 9.62 3.58
N PRO A 553 12.65 9.46 4.42
CA PRO A 553 12.94 8.20 5.10
C PRO A 553 11.72 7.62 5.85
N LEU A 554 11.64 6.29 5.91
CA LEU A 554 10.65 5.54 6.71
C LEU A 554 11.33 4.89 7.91
N GLU A 555 11.95 5.70 8.77
CA GLU A 555 12.82 5.22 9.84
C GLU A 555 12.12 4.27 10.83
N CYS A 556 10.84 4.54 11.13
CA CYS A 556 10.00 3.68 11.95
C CYS A 556 9.70 2.30 11.31
N LEU A 557 9.93 2.13 10.01
CA LEU A 557 9.70 0.89 9.25
C LEU A 557 11.00 0.17 8.87
N TYR A 558 12.15 0.61 9.39
CA TYR A 558 13.38 -0.18 9.29
C TYR A 558 13.29 -1.35 10.26
N SER A 559 13.61 -2.57 9.80
CA SER A 559 13.47 -3.80 10.60
C SER A 559 13.96 -3.63 12.04
N HIS A 560 15.18 -3.15 12.24
CA HIS A 560 15.72 -2.94 13.59
C HIS A 560 14.86 -1.99 14.45
N SER A 561 14.53 -0.80 13.93
CA SER A 561 13.73 0.21 14.64
C SER A 561 12.32 -0.30 14.94
N LEU A 562 11.65 -0.87 13.94
CA LEU A 562 10.29 -1.39 14.05
C LEU A 562 10.20 -2.49 15.10
N PHE A 563 11.03 -3.53 15.00
CA PHE A 563 11.00 -4.64 15.96
C PHE A 563 11.42 -4.22 17.38
N SER A 564 12.36 -3.27 17.51
CA SER A 564 12.71 -2.71 18.82
C SER A 564 11.50 -2.05 19.48
N GLU A 565 10.81 -1.21 18.71
CA GLU A 565 9.66 -0.45 19.17
C GLU A 565 8.44 -1.33 19.45
N LEU A 566 8.13 -2.29 18.56
CA LEU A 566 7.06 -3.27 18.80
C LEU A 566 7.32 -4.11 20.05
N ARG A 567 8.56 -4.57 20.28
CA ARG A 567 8.89 -5.32 21.50
C ARG A 567 8.78 -4.47 22.76
N ARG A 568 9.12 -3.17 22.68
CA ARG A 568 8.91 -2.22 23.77
C ARG A 568 7.42 -2.08 24.07
N ALA A 569 6.61 -1.84 23.05
CA ALA A 569 5.16 -1.72 23.15
C ALA A 569 4.50 -2.99 23.70
N ILE A 570 4.89 -4.18 23.22
CA ILE A 570 4.40 -5.48 23.73
C ILE A 570 4.73 -5.64 25.22
N ARG A 571 5.96 -5.31 25.66
CA ARG A 571 6.32 -5.40 27.10
C ARG A 571 5.48 -4.45 27.95
N LEU A 572 5.27 -3.22 27.50
CA LEU A 572 4.48 -2.24 28.23
C LEU A 572 2.99 -2.66 28.29
N TYR A 573 2.43 -3.10 27.15
CA TYR A 573 1.08 -3.67 27.09
C TYR A 573 0.93 -4.87 28.04
N LYS A 574 1.87 -5.84 28.00
CA LYS A 574 1.79 -7.04 28.85
C LYS A 574 1.94 -6.74 30.35
N SER A 575 2.52 -5.61 30.74
CA SER A 575 2.66 -5.21 32.15
C SER A 575 1.54 -4.31 32.65
N THR A 576 0.91 -3.53 31.78
CA THR A 576 -0.12 -2.53 32.14
C THR A 576 -1.53 -2.95 31.74
N GLY A 577 -1.65 -3.87 30.78
CA GLY A 577 -2.89 -4.16 30.08
C GLY A 577 -3.31 -3.08 29.08
N ASP A 578 -2.56 -1.99 28.88
CA ASP A 578 -2.98 -0.88 28.02
C ASP A 578 -2.70 -1.16 26.53
N ALA A 579 -3.76 -1.36 25.76
CA ALA A 579 -3.69 -1.62 24.31
C ALA A 579 -3.38 -0.34 23.50
N GLU A 580 -3.63 0.86 24.04
CA GLU A 580 -3.38 2.11 23.32
C GLU A 580 -1.89 2.31 23.01
N VAL A 581 -0.99 1.75 23.83
CA VAL A 581 0.45 1.73 23.55
C VAL A 581 0.75 1.04 22.22
N ILE A 582 0.13 -0.12 21.96
CA ILE A 582 0.30 -0.87 20.70
C ILE A 582 -0.30 -0.07 19.56
N ARG A 583 -1.53 0.39 19.72
CA ARG A 583 -2.24 1.17 18.70
C ARG A 583 -1.47 2.42 18.29
N SER A 584 -0.92 3.17 19.24
CA SER A 584 -0.13 4.37 18.96
C SER A 584 1.08 4.07 18.08
N VAL A 585 1.83 3.00 18.36
CA VAL A 585 3.00 2.61 17.56
C VAL A 585 2.60 2.19 16.15
N LEU A 586 1.55 1.38 16.01
CA LEU A 586 1.06 0.92 14.71
C LEU A 586 0.58 2.11 13.87
N ASP A 587 -0.26 2.96 14.43
CA ASP A 587 -0.86 4.07 13.71
C ASP A 587 0.18 5.13 13.31
N GLU A 588 1.23 5.34 14.13
CA GLU A 588 2.37 6.17 13.75
C GLU A 588 3.12 5.60 12.55
N CYS A 589 3.43 4.30 12.56
CA CYS A 589 4.10 3.61 11.45
C CYS A 589 3.27 3.66 10.16
N ILE A 590 1.96 3.42 10.26
CA ILE A 590 1.02 3.46 9.14
C ILE A 590 0.93 4.88 8.59
N THR A 591 0.75 5.88 9.45
CA THR A 591 0.68 7.30 9.05
C THR A 591 1.99 7.76 8.37
N ALA A 592 3.13 7.27 8.85
CA ALA A 592 4.43 7.59 8.25
C ALA A 592 4.54 7.08 6.81
N SER A 593 3.89 5.96 6.48
CA SER A 593 3.89 5.35 5.15
C SER A 593 3.02 6.08 4.13
N MET A 594 2.04 6.87 4.57
CA MET A 594 1.20 7.66 3.68
C MET A 594 2.03 8.77 3.06
N ARG A 595 2.59 8.52 1.87
CA ARG A 595 3.44 9.51 1.20
C ARG A 595 3.28 9.58 -0.31
N SER A 596 2.64 8.60 -0.95
CA SER A 596 2.34 8.66 -2.39
C SER A 596 1.26 9.72 -2.63
N VAL A 597 1.59 10.80 -3.33
CA VAL A 597 0.63 11.90 -3.55
C VAL A 597 -0.56 11.41 -4.39
N ASP A 598 -0.28 10.60 -5.40
CA ASP A 598 -1.33 10.03 -6.24
C ASP A 598 -2.21 9.05 -5.46
N ALA A 599 -1.64 8.30 -4.50
CA ALA A 599 -2.45 7.44 -3.62
C ALA A 599 -3.31 8.27 -2.68
N LEU A 600 -2.76 9.33 -2.06
CA LEU A 600 -3.49 10.23 -1.17
C LEU A 600 -4.72 10.84 -1.86
N LEU A 601 -4.55 11.39 -3.05
CA LEU A 601 -5.66 11.96 -3.85
C LEU A 601 -6.76 10.94 -4.17
N ASN A 602 -6.41 9.65 -4.20
CA ASN A 602 -7.32 8.53 -4.42
C ASN A 602 -7.65 7.75 -3.15
N GLN A 603 -7.34 8.28 -1.96
CA GLN A 603 -7.57 7.60 -0.69
C GLN A 603 -8.84 8.11 -0.01
N GLY A 604 -9.40 7.28 0.88
CA GLY A 604 -10.59 7.62 1.66
C GLY A 604 -11.86 7.79 0.81
N ASP A 605 -12.91 8.27 1.44
CA ASP A 605 -14.16 8.56 0.72
C ASP A 605 -14.07 9.93 0.03
N SER A 606 -14.89 10.12 -0.99
CA SER A 606 -15.05 11.42 -1.65
C SER A 606 -16.49 11.71 -2.00
N ARG A 607 -16.85 12.99 -2.04
CA ARG A 607 -18.20 13.45 -2.35
C ARG A 607 -18.22 14.80 -3.05
N LEU A 608 -19.24 15.01 -3.87
CA LEU A 608 -19.50 16.32 -4.45
C LEU A 608 -19.96 17.32 -3.38
N LEU A 609 -19.50 18.55 -3.51
CA LEU A 609 -19.99 19.72 -2.81
C LEU A 609 -20.89 20.53 -3.76
N GLY A 610 -21.58 21.54 -3.24
CA GLY A 610 -22.25 22.52 -4.10
C GLY A 610 -21.25 23.29 -4.98
N SER A 611 -21.74 23.88 -6.08
CA SER A 611 -20.98 24.79 -6.98
C SER A 611 -19.64 24.21 -7.47
N ASP A 612 -19.66 23.07 -8.16
CA ASP A 612 -18.47 22.42 -8.75
C ASP A 612 -17.32 22.16 -7.76
N GLY A 613 -17.67 21.88 -6.51
CA GLY A 613 -16.74 21.48 -5.47
C GLY A 613 -16.71 19.97 -5.25
N ILE A 614 -15.60 19.50 -4.69
CA ILE A 614 -15.43 18.13 -4.23
C ILE A 614 -14.76 18.14 -2.87
N GLU A 615 -15.14 17.19 -2.03
CA GLU A 615 -14.44 16.84 -0.80
C GLU A 615 -13.81 15.46 -0.99
N LEU A 616 -12.51 15.40 -0.75
CA LEU A 616 -11.63 14.26 -1.02
C LEU A 616 -10.92 13.85 0.28
N GLU A 617 -10.29 12.68 0.25
CA GLU A 617 -9.42 12.20 1.33
C GLU A 617 -10.10 12.13 2.69
N MET A 618 -11.43 11.90 2.70
CA MET A 618 -12.24 11.91 3.92
C MET A 618 -11.83 10.76 4.83
N ARG A 619 -11.47 11.08 6.08
CA ARG A 619 -11.11 10.11 7.11
C ARG A 619 -11.53 10.56 8.49
N THR A 620 -11.72 9.60 9.38
CA THR A 620 -11.91 9.86 10.81
C THR A 620 -10.71 9.32 11.57
N ILE A 621 -10.01 10.17 12.32
CA ILE A 621 -8.87 9.79 13.15
C ILE A 621 -9.19 10.25 14.58
N ASP A 622 -9.28 9.31 15.52
CA ASP A 622 -9.62 9.57 16.93
C ASP A 622 -10.88 10.44 17.11
N GLY A 623 -11.93 10.15 16.35
CA GLY A 623 -13.19 10.90 16.39
C GLY A 623 -13.14 12.27 15.71
N VAL A 624 -12.09 12.59 14.96
CA VAL A 624 -11.96 13.84 14.20
C VAL A 624 -12.00 13.54 12.71
N ASN A 625 -12.90 14.19 11.98
CA ASN A 625 -13.00 14.09 10.53
C ASN A 625 -12.01 15.04 9.86
N TYR A 626 -11.20 14.51 8.97
CA TYR A 626 -10.27 15.26 8.14
C TYR A 626 -10.61 15.07 6.67
N SER A 627 -10.45 16.12 5.87
CA SER A 627 -10.64 16.06 4.42
C SER A 627 -9.97 17.23 3.70
N VAL A 628 -9.90 17.12 2.38
CA VAL A 628 -9.47 18.19 1.47
C VAL A 628 -10.68 18.62 0.66
N LYS A 629 -11.05 19.90 0.73
CA LYS A 629 -12.13 20.50 -0.08
C LYS A 629 -11.52 21.31 -1.22
N ALA A 630 -11.96 21.07 -2.44
CA ALA A 630 -11.43 21.70 -3.65
C ALA A 630 -12.55 22.13 -4.59
N TRP A 631 -12.42 23.32 -5.17
CA TRP A 631 -13.36 23.87 -6.16
C TRP A 631 -12.65 24.21 -7.46
N ASN A 632 -13.31 23.95 -8.59
CA ASN A 632 -12.80 24.34 -9.91
C ASN A 632 -13.20 25.78 -10.28
N ASP A 633 -13.14 26.70 -9.31
CA ASP A 633 -13.42 28.12 -9.54
C ASP A 633 -12.19 28.86 -10.10
N ALA A 634 -12.37 30.12 -10.50
CA ALA A 634 -11.29 30.94 -11.03
C ALA A 634 -10.13 31.15 -10.02
N LYS A 635 -10.41 31.06 -8.72
CA LYS A 635 -9.43 31.19 -7.64
C LYS A 635 -8.72 29.88 -7.30
N GLN A 636 -9.17 28.77 -7.88
CA GLN A 636 -8.78 27.41 -7.51
C GLN A 636 -8.85 27.20 -5.99
N THR A 637 -9.99 27.51 -5.37
CA THR A 637 -10.16 27.43 -3.92
C THR A 637 -9.82 26.03 -3.40
N ARG A 638 -8.91 25.95 -2.42
CA ARG A 638 -8.51 24.72 -1.72
C ARG A 638 -8.55 24.96 -0.22
N LEU A 639 -9.13 24.03 0.52
CA LEU A 639 -9.23 24.11 1.97
C LEU A 639 -8.89 22.75 2.59
N LEU A 640 -8.08 22.77 3.63
CA LEU A 640 -8.06 21.66 4.58
C LEU A 640 -9.26 21.83 5.51
N HIS A 641 -9.88 20.70 5.85
CA HIS A 641 -11.06 20.67 6.68
C HIS A 641 -10.83 19.74 7.86
N VAL A 642 -11.17 20.25 9.04
CA VAL A 642 -11.20 19.49 10.29
C VAL A 642 -12.60 19.64 10.87
N GLY A 643 -13.32 18.54 11.02
CA GLY A 643 -14.67 18.50 11.57
C GLY A 643 -14.70 17.59 12.79
N ILE A 644 -15.25 18.04 13.91
CA ILE A 644 -15.43 17.23 15.11
C ILE A 644 -16.93 16.90 15.22
N PRO A 645 -17.36 15.65 14.98
CA PRO A 645 -18.73 15.24 15.22
C PRO A 645 -19.14 15.53 16.66
N VAL A 646 -20.34 16.07 16.83
CA VAL A 646 -20.95 16.34 18.13
C VAL A 646 -22.38 15.86 18.20
N GLU A 647 -22.78 15.39 19.37
CA GLU A 647 -24.17 15.11 19.70
C GLU A 647 -24.71 16.23 20.59
N ARG A 648 -25.96 16.61 20.38
CA ARG A 648 -26.61 17.63 21.20
C ARG A 648 -27.28 16.96 22.40
N ASP A 649 -26.86 17.37 23.59
CA ASP A 649 -27.44 16.95 24.87
C ASP A 649 -27.94 18.20 25.62
N GLY A 650 -29.23 18.51 25.44
CA GLY A 650 -29.85 19.74 25.92
C GLY A 650 -29.18 21.01 25.35
N ASN A 651 -28.49 21.75 26.24
CA ASN A 651 -27.74 22.96 25.92
C ASN A 651 -26.24 22.72 25.68
N HIS A 652 -25.80 21.47 25.76
CA HIS A 652 -24.42 21.06 25.58
C HIS A 652 -24.25 20.26 24.29
N TYR A 653 -22.99 20.16 23.87
CA TYR A 653 -22.52 19.38 22.74
C TYR A 653 -21.42 18.44 23.25
N SER A 654 -21.61 17.14 23.09
CA SER A 654 -20.65 16.11 23.48
C SER A 654 -19.87 15.63 22.25
N THR A 655 -18.60 15.27 22.43
CA THR A 655 -17.76 14.65 21.39
C THR A 655 -16.89 13.56 21.98
N ALA A 656 -16.43 12.67 21.10
CA ALA A 656 -15.48 11.61 21.38
C ALA A 656 -14.04 12.11 21.61
N VAL A 657 -13.73 13.35 21.20
CA VAL A 657 -12.38 13.92 21.32
C VAL A 657 -12.03 14.18 22.79
N PRO A 658 -10.92 13.61 23.31
CA PRO A 658 -10.48 13.86 24.68
C PRO A 658 -10.32 15.37 24.96
N GLY A 659 -10.74 15.81 26.16
CA GLY A 659 -10.64 17.21 26.58
C GLY A 659 -11.72 18.15 26.05
N LEU A 660 -12.55 17.74 25.09
CA LEU A 660 -13.63 18.57 24.52
C LEU A 660 -15.03 18.11 24.94
N ARG A 661 -15.22 17.68 26.20
CA ARG A 661 -16.51 17.19 26.69
C ARG A 661 -17.44 18.35 27.11
N HIS A 662 -18.74 18.20 26.87
CA HIS A 662 -19.80 19.11 27.31
C HIS A 662 -19.60 20.59 26.93
N LEU A 663 -19.44 20.86 25.63
CA LEU A 663 -19.28 22.21 25.11
C LEU A 663 -20.62 22.95 25.05
N THR A 664 -20.68 24.22 25.42
CA THR A 664 -21.84 25.09 25.13
C THR A 664 -21.68 25.75 23.75
N LYS A 665 -22.75 26.33 23.19
CA LYS A 665 -22.64 27.12 21.95
C LYS A 665 -21.61 28.26 22.06
N ARG A 666 -21.52 28.90 23.24
CA ARG A 666 -20.51 29.93 23.54
C ARG A 666 -19.10 29.34 23.55
N HIS A 667 -18.92 28.15 24.13
CA HIS A 667 -17.63 27.46 24.10
C HIS A 667 -17.18 27.20 22.65
N ILE A 668 -18.07 26.68 21.81
CA ILE A 668 -17.77 26.43 20.40
C ILE A 668 -17.37 27.72 19.68
N GLN A 669 -18.08 28.84 19.88
CA GLN A 669 -17.72 30.13 19.28
C GLN A 669 -16.33 30.64 19.72
N SER A 670 -15.91 30.31 20.94
CA SER A 670 -14.57 30.65 21.47
C SER A 670 -13.49 29.64 21.09
N LEU A 671 -13.86 28.48 20.56
CA LEU A 671 -12.92 27.42 20.22
C LEU A 671 -12.09 27.82 18.98
N ARG A 672 -10.80 27.51 19.03
CA ARG A 672 -9.82 27.72 17.96
C ARG A 672 -9.06 26.44 17.71
N TYR A 673 -8.86 26.10 16.45
CA TYR A 673 -7.95 25.04 16.05
C TYR A 673 -6.63 25.66 15.63
N ARG A 674 -5.58 25.43 16.42
CA ARG A 674 -4.23 25.88 16.09
C ARG A 674 -3.49 24.75 15.41
N PHE A 675 -2.89 25.04 14.27
CA PHE A 675 -2.39 24.00 13.38
C PHE A 675 -1.07 24.36 12.69
N THR A 676 -0.40 23.34 12.17
CA THR A 676 0.81 23.44 11.35
C THR A 676 0.77 22.39 10.24
N THR A 677 1.53 22.65 9.17
CA THR A 677 1.83 21.65 8.13
C THR A 677 3.32 21.38 7.95
N ASP A 678 4.19 22.07 8.69
CA ASP A 678 5.64 22.06 8.52
C ASP A 678 6.43 21.77 9.82
N GLY A 679 5.78 21.09 10.77
CA GLY A 679 6.39 20.76 12.06
C GLY A 679 6.52 21.94 13.01
N TRP A 680 5.55 22.87 13.01
CA TRP A 680 5.46 24.04 13.88
C TRP A 680 6.51 25.12 13.62
N LYS A 681 7.15 25.11 12.44
CA LYS A 681 7.96 26.25 12.01
C LYS A 681 7.05 27.46 11.76
N ASN A 682 5.89 27.20 11.17
CA ASN A 682 4.79 28.14 11.05
C ASN A 682 3.53 27.54 11.68
N PHE A 683 2.62 28.39 12.12
CA PHE A 683 1.30 27.94 12.58
C PHE A 683 0.20 28.88 12.13
N GLY A 684 -0.97 28.31 11.89
CA GLY A 684 -2.21 29.03 11.65
C GLY A 684 -3.22 28.80 12.76
N GLU A 685 -4.30 29.58 12.76
CA GLU A 685 -5.47 29.36 13.62
C GLU A 685 -6.76 29.46 12.82
N ALA A 686 -7.69 28.56 13.07
CA ALA A 686 -9.03 28.56 12.50
C ALA A 686 -10.08 28.67 13.61
N GLY A 687 -11.08 29.52 13.39
CA GLY A 687 -12.25 29.61 14.28
C GLY A 687 -13.23 28.47 14.04
N ALA A 688 -13.78 27.93 15.13
CA ALA A 688 -14.77 26.85 15.05
C ALA A 688 -16.13 27.37 14.59
N ARG A 689 -16.88 26.52 13.86
CA ARG A 689 -18.27 26.78 13.46
C ARG A 689 -19.10 25.55 13.74
N LEU A 690 -20.25 25.71 14.39
CA LEU A 690 -21.21 24.62 14.50
C LEU A 690 -22.01 24.53 13.20
N THR A 691 -21.91 23.41 12.51
CA THR A 691 -22.57 23.14 11.23
C THR A 691 -23.39 21.87 11.34
N LYS A 692 -24.26 21.65 10.33
CA LYS A 692 -24.90 20.36 10.09
C LYS A 692 -24.16 19.67 8.97
N ASP A 693 -23.80 18.41 9.16
CA ASP A 693 -23.28 17.58 8.10
C ASP A 693 -24.41 17.15 7.13
N GLN A 694 -24.04 16.45 6.06
CA GLN A 694 -25.01 15.99 5.05
C GLN A 694 -25.99 14.93 5.55
N ARG A 695 -25.70 14.28 6.69
CA ARG A 695 -26.60 13.33 7.36
C ARG A 695 -27.44 14.03 8.43
N ASN A 696 -27.46 15.37 8.45
CA ASN A 696 -28.13 16.20 9.44
C ASN A 696 -27.57 16.00 10.87
N GLY A 697 -26.40 15.36 11.02
CA GLY A 697 -25.62 15.31 12.24
C GLY A 697 -24.94 16.67 12.49
N LEU A 698 -24.60 16.96 13.74
CA LEU A 698 -23.94 18.21 14.10
C LEU A 698 -22.42 18.02 14.12
N ALA A 699 -21.68 19.02 13.65
CA ALA A 699 -20.22 19.01 13.67
C ALA A 699 -19.66 20.39 14.04
N ILE A 700 -18.52 20.40 14.71
CA ILE A 700 -17.69 21.59 14.90
C ILE A 700 -16.65 21.60 13.78
N ASP A 701 -16.83 22.49 12.82
CA ASP A 701 -15.99 22.61 11.64
C ASP A 701 -14.94 23.72 11.81
N PHE A 702 -13.74 23.41 11.33
CA PHE A 702 -12.64 24.34 11.14
C PHE A 702 -12.24 24.31 9.67
N HIS A 703 -12.28 25.48 9.03
CA HIS A 703 -11.85 25.65 7.65
C HIS A 703 -10.49 26.32 7.66
N LEU A 704 -9.48 25.62 7.15
CA LEU A 704 -8.10 26.08 7.15
C LEU A 704 -7.75 26.53 5.73
N PRO A 705 -7.53 27.84 5.51
CA PRO A 705 -7.11 28.34 4.20
C PRO A 705 -5.82 27.65 3.75
N CYS A 706 -5.79 27.13 2.53
CA CYS A 706 -4.58 26.51 1.99
C CYS A 706 -3.59 27.56 1.49
N THR A 707 -2.88 28.23 2.40
CA THR A 707 -1.57 28.85 2.09
C THR A 707 -0.42 27.85 2.26
N VAL A 708 -0.75 26.58 2.44
CA VAL A 708 0.15 25.49 2.80
C VAL A 708 0.67 24.78 1.54
N SER A 709 1.74 23.99 1.70
CA SER A 709 2.27 23.12 0.63
C SER A 709 1.16 22.23 0.04
N SER A 710 1.26 21.91 -1.26
CA SER A 710 0.31 21.03 -1.95
C SER A 710 0.26 19.60 -1.40
N VAL A 711 1.20 19.24 -0.52
CA VAL A 711 1.21 17.96 0.17
C VAL A 711 1.89 18.12 1.53
N GLY A 712 1.38 17.43 2.55
CA GLY A 712 1.95 17.58 3.89
C GLY A 712 1.30 16.74 4.97
N ARG A 713 1.58 17.10 6.22
CA ARG A 713 0.97 16.52 7.42
C ARG A 713 0.42 17.64 8.28
N LEU A 714 -0.89 17.67 8.43
CA LEU A 714 -1.60 18.56 9.33
C LEU A 714 -1.46 18.04 10.76
N GLU A 715 -0.87 18.85 11.62
CA GLU A 715 -0.93 18.66 13.08
C GLU A 715 -1.69 19.83 13.69
N GLY A 716 -2.41 19.59 14.78
CA GLY A 716 -3.03 20.67 15.52
C GLY A 716 -3.73 20.24 16.79
N TYR A 717 -4.24 21.22 17.51
CA TYR A 717 -4.99 21.03 18.74
C TYR A 717 -6.06 22.12 18.89
N CYS A 718 -7.11 21.80 19.65
CA CYS A 718 -8.17 22.75 19.97
C CYS A 718 -7.84 23.52 21.24
N ARG A 719 -8.09 24.84 21.25
CA ARG A 719 -7.92 25.71 22.43
C ARG A 719 -9.02 26.76 22.51
N MET A 720 -9.30 27.24 23.72
CA MET A 720 -10.23 28.35 23.94
C MET A 720 -9.53 29.71 23.71
N SER A 721 -10.20 30.65 23.05
CA SER A 721 -9.63 31.98 22.74
C SER A 721 -9.23 32.80 23.98
N HIS A 722 -9.89 32.58 25.11
CA HIS A 722 -9.68 33.30 26.36
C HIS A 722 -8.72 32.61 27.35
N ALA A 723 -8.29 31.38 27.06
CA ALA A 723 -7.28 30.74 27.90
C ALA A 723 -5.99 31.56 27.82
N ARG A 724 -5.41 31.92 28.98
CA ARG A 724 -4.08 32.58 29.05
C ARG A 724 -3.12 31.81 28.16
N LYS A 725 -2.19 32.51 27.48
CA LYS A 725 -1.15 31.91 26.64
C LYS A 725 -0.30 30.92 27.47
N SER A 726 -0.80 29.69 27.66
CA SER A 726 -0.03 28.57 28.17
C SER A 726 1.13 28.39 27.20
N LYS A 727 2.35 28.54 27.71
CA LYS A 727 3.58 28.44 26.90
C LYS A 727 3.96 26.99 26.58
N VAL A 728 3.23 25.99 27.07
CA VAL A 728 3.66 24.59 26.96
C VAL A 728 2.57 23.75 26.30
N ARG A 729 2.94 23.16 25.17
CA ARG A 729 2.20 22.10 24.48
C ARG A 729 2.28 20.85 25.35
N ASN A 730 1.17 20.39 25.92
CA ASN A 730 1.12 19.00 26.37
C ASN A 730 0.97 18.15 25.08
N PRO A 731 1.92 17.26 24.74
CA PRO A 731 1.81 16.39 23.57
C PRO A 731 0.51 15.58 23.54
N GLU A 732 -0.05 15.28 24.71
CA GLU A 732 -1.32 14.56 24.90
C GLU A 732 -2.54 15.36 24.40
N GLU A 733 -2.43 16.68 24.25
CA GLU A 733 -3.51 17.54 23.74
C GLU A 733 -3.52 17.61 22.20
N CYS A 734 -2.51 17.06 21.53
CA CYS A 734 -2.43 17.11 20.07
C CYS A 734 -3.32 16.05 19.43
N LEU A 735 -4.14 16.49 18.50
CA LEU A 735 -4.84 15.56 17.61
C LEU A 735 -3.81 14.81 16.75
N ARG A 736 -4.10 13.55 16.44
CA ARG A 736 -3.23 12.76 15.56
C ARG A 736 -3.10 13.41 14.19
N ARG A 737 -1.93 13.20 13.60
CA ARG A 737 -1.53 13.80 12.32
C ARG A 737 -2.45 13.33 11.20
N TYR A 738 -2.88 14.28 10.37
CA TYR A 738 -3.58 14.00 9.12
C TYR A 738 -2.66 14.28 7.93
N THR A 739 -2.29 13.25 7.20
CA THR A 739 -1.51 13.40 5.97
C THR A 739 -2.45 13.69 4.79
N PHE A 740 -2.12 14.68 3.98
CA PHE A 740 -3.00 15.17 2.91
C PHE A 740 -2.23 15.45 1.61
N ALA A 741 -2.94 15.38 0.48
CA ALA A 741 -2.56 16.01 -0.78
C ALA A 741 -3.64 16.99 -1.26
N ILE A 742 -3.23 18.11 -1.85
CA ILE A 742 -4.12 19.13 -2.39
C ILE A 742 -4.06 19.02 -3.91
N PRO A 743 -5.15 18.61 -4.59
CA PRO A 743 -5.13 18.49 -6.03
C PRO A 743 -4.97 19.86 -6.68
N ASP A 744 -4.16 19.98 -7.71
CA ASP A 744 -4.22 21.16 -8.57
C ASP A 744 -5.44 21.14 -9.50
N ARG A 745 -5.53 22.09 -10.44
CA ARG A 745 -6.67 22.14 -11.37
C ARG A 745 -6.76 20.89 -12.25
N HIS A 746 -5.64 20.40 -12.77
CA HIS A 746 -5.64 19.26 -13.69
C HIS A 746 -5.95 17.96 -12.97
N GLU A 747 -5.36 17.76 -11.78
CA GLU A 747 -5.66 16.61 -10.92
C GLU A 747 -7.12 16.61 -10.49
N LEU A 748 -7.65 17.79 -10.11
CA LEU A 748 -9.05 17.93 -9.76
C LEU A 748 -9.98 17.54 -10.92
N ILE A 749 -9.71 18.03 -12.13
CA ILE A 749 -10.48 17.65 -13.32
C ILE A 749 -10.37 16.14 -13.57
N LYS A 750 -9.17 15.56 -13.46
CA LYS A 750 -8.95 14.13 -13.68
C LYS A 750 -9.71 13.26 -12.68
N LEU A 751 -9.64 13.57 -11.39
CA LEU A 751 -10.36 12.86 -10.32
C LEU A 751 -11.88 12.81 -10.53
N VAL A 752 -12.37 13.73 -11.35
CA VAL A 752 -13.78 13.99 -11.56
C VAL A 752 -14.23 13.50 -12.96
N ALA A 753 -13.36 13.55 -13.97
CA ALA A 753 -13.66 13.20 -15.36
C ALA A 753 -13.38 11.74 -15.72
N GLU A 754 -12.37 11.11 -15.14
CA GLU A 754 -11.99 9.75 -15.48
C GLU A 754 -12.61 8.78 -14.48
N PRO A 755 -13.55 7.89 -14.90
CA PRO A 755 -13.73 6.69 -14.12
C PRO A 755 -12.37 6.02 -14.03
N CYS A 756 -11.96 5.57 -12.83
CA CYS A 756 -10.75 4.78 -12.67
C CYS A 756 -10.97 3.42 -13.35
N LEU A 757 -11.04 3.42 -14.68
CA LEU A 757 -10.90 2.28 -15.56
C LEU A 757 -9.40 2.03 -15.62
N ASN A 758 -8.89 1.33 -14.61
CA ASN A 758 -7.59 0.70 -14.69
C ASN A 758 -7.74 -0.79 -14.99
#